data_AF-A0A0G4FT70-F1
#
_entry.id   AF-A0A0G4FT70-F1
#
_cell.length_a   1.000
_cell.length_b   1.000
_cell.length_c   1.000
_cell.angle_alpha   90.00
_cell.angle_beta   90.00
_cell.angle_gamma   90.00
#
_symmetry.space_group_name_H-M   'P 1'
#
loop_
_entity.id
_entity.type
_entity.pdbx_description
1 polymer ?
#
loop_
_entity_poly.entity_id
_entity_poly.type
_entity_poly.pdbx_seq_one_letter_code
_entity_poly.pdbx_strand_id
1 'polypeptide(L)'
;MLRLFLNGLKAPERPPHLYVCLDLRAESLDEETVRAVAAEHTPLSNLGLQLELRHHQVNAFLEALVGAAEAPKFGGLKLSLDWCPLAESGHSDEEEINEGLSLMGEAIQMGRLSSLQKIRLVNDFGGNGWEDSDVGETVREGKEAFLAALSRVKLPFLSDLAFVRFILTDADLAMLAQGVRVGILSGLRRLEMSKNGGFGSAGMEALMGAVSESEEGWPLLADLYLQKSRAGKGVAALGTALLSGKLGGLSRINLFRSDLDDDGVRRLAEAVREDTLFCVSSLDLSWNGNVGGEAWGEFMLSINESERGLPNLKTLDLQATHVLRAGAAIAPPLTSGKLPAQALRGLFPSHLFLTLYEGASIGGIAAAARGGALEHVTSLALGGGGNAGGKVLGEVLQAIAESEKGLPNLTLINFGGTNIMFAGAAIAAALAFGKIPRNLFTNLFPSHLICTADAAGLKGLAGAIRGGVLEKMASLDLFGCGNAGGDVFKELTRAIAESEKGLPNLSRIRLEGPDILGAGAAIVAAFASGKLPREVLTFLFPSDLVSDSDAAGFRGLAGALRGGWLENLTFLELRGDESVRKEVWEEVIDAIVESERGLPKLRRMNLDGPGILDAGAAVAVALGSGKLPSLEYVKPSHLLLDDEGVKRLGEGVRGGGFPSGLLSIDFRLRCSSGQMGVSAGPLLKALAESEAGLPSCMRVLSLKGGRLGEEALISLAESGGGVSGSKFSHLELLDLSKCEIDDPLLRKLGAVFRAHICSKLKRLDLGCNRITVEGLSVFFDTLTPATLRNLSHLHLKGQEGLVFEINRKQFESDVKDLVGRAKSEGKLPRLPVEHIQDNSNSRGNVHAVAT
;
A
#
# COMPACT_ATOMS: atom_id res chain seq x y z
N MET A 1 -0.05 -20.83 26.56
CA MET A 1 1.40 -20.59 26.73
C MET A 1 1.69 -19.37 27.61
N LEU A 2 1.09 -18.21 27.33
CA LEU A 2 1.27 -17.01 28.16
C LEU A 2 0.93 -17.22 29.65
N ARG A 3 -0.21 -17.84 29.98
CA ARG A 3 -0.54 -18.18 31.38
C ARG A 3 0.55 -19.04 32.06
N LEU A 4 1.12 -20.01 31.33
CA LEU A 4 2.23 -20.83 31.85
C LEU A 4 3.51 -20.00 32.04
N PHE A 5 3.79 -19.07 31.13
CA PHE A 5 4.91 -18.16 31.26
C PHE A 5 4.76 -17.23 32.47
N LEU A 6 3.59 -16.60 32.63
CA LEU A 6 3.27 -15.76 33.78
C LEU A 6 3.39 -16.55 35.08
N ASN A 7 2.85 -17.77 35.14
CA ASN A 7 3.02 -18.65 36.29
C ASN A 7 4.49 -19.04 36.55
N GLY A 8 5.28 -19.24 35.49
CA GLY A 8 6.72 -19.46 35.61
C GLY A 8 7.47 -18.26 36.20
N LEU A 9 7.04 -17.03 35.89
CA LEU A 9 7.59 -15.82 36.51
C LEU A 9 7.28 -15.71 38.01
N LYS A 10 6.27 -16.46 38.49
CA LYS A 10 5.93 -16.56 39.93
C LYS A 10 6.75 -17.62 40.66
N ALA A 11 7.46 -18.50 39.95
CA ALA A 11 8.20 -19.56 40.58
C ALA A 11 9.29 -18.99 41.51
N PRO A 12 9.51 -19.57 42.71
CA PRO A 12 10.52 -19.10 43.65
C PRO A 12 11.95 -19.19 43.09
N GLU A 13 12.14 -19.99 42.05
CA GLU A 13 13.41 -20.23 41.35
C GLU A 13 13.74 -19.16 40.28
N ARG A 14 12.94 -18.09 40.18
CA ARG A 14 13.17 -17.02 39.19
C ARG A 14 14.56 -16.39 39.38
N PRO A 15 15.38 -16.25 38.32
CA PRO A 15 16.65 -15.55 38.43
C PRO A 15 16.44 -14.08 38.87
N PRO A 16 17.15 -13.59 39.91
CA PRO A 16 16.92 -12.26 40.48
C PRO A 16 17.24 -11.11 39.53
N HIS A 17 18.00 -11.37 38.45
CA HIS A 17 18.40 -10.38 37.45
C HIS A 17 17.69 -10.55 36.11
N LEU A 18 16.67 -11.41 36.02
CA LEU A 18 15.95 -11.61 34.77
C LEU A 18 15.10 -10.37 34.48
N TYR A 19 15.53 -9.57 33.49
CA TYR A 19 14.70 -8.53 32.89
C TYR A 19 13.93 -9.14 31.72
N VAL A 20 12.60 -9.11 31.79
CA VAL A 20 11.74 -9.61 30.73
C VAL A 20 11.03 -8.41 30.12
N CYS A 21 11.02 -8.33 28.78
CA CYS A 21 10.14 -7.40 28.07
C CYS A 21 9.06 -8.22 27.38
N LEU A 22 7.81 -8.12 27.84
CA LEU A 22 6.67 -8.78 27.21
C LEU A 22 5.99 -7.81 26.25
N ASP A 23 5.91 -8.18 24.98
CA ASP A 23 5.09 -7.50 23.96
C ASP A 23 3.83 -8.35 23.75
N LEU A 24 2.71 -7.92 24.35
CA LEU A 24 1.44 -8.63 24.27
C LEU A 24 0.48 -7.85 23.37
N ARG A 25 0.07 -8.48 22.26
CA ARG A 25 -0.87 -7.90 21.30
C ARG A 25 -2.27 -8.44 21.50
N ALA A 26 -3.25 -7.55 21.30
CA ALA A 26 -4.67 -7.75 21.55
C ALA A 26 -5.22 -9.05 20.98
N GLU A 27 -4.79 -9.44 19.78
CA GLU A 27 -5.28 -10.62 19.05
C GLU A 27 -5.02 -11.94 19.78
N SER A 28 -4.14 -11.95 20.77
CA SER A 28 -3.66 -13.16 21.44
C SER A 28 -4.12 -13.32 22.89
N LEU A 29 -4.85 -12.33 23.44
CA LEU A 29 -5.23 -12.31 24.85
C LEU A 29 -6.74 -12.44 25.01
N ASP A 30 -7.17 -13.39 25.83
CA ASP A 30 -8.52 -13.35 26.38
C ASP A 30 -8.61 -12.31 27.51
N GLU A 31 -9.82 -11.83 27.78
CA GLU A 31 -10.11 -10.80 28.77
C GLU A 31 -9.67 -11.20 30.19
N GLU A 32 -9.83 -12.48 30.55
CA GLU A 32 -9.40 -13.02 31.85
C GLU A 32 -7.87 -12.90 32.02
N THR A 33 -7.11 -13.20 30.97
CA THR A 33 -5.65 -13.08 30.97
C THR A 33 -5.23 -11.63 31.07
N VAL A 34 -5.96 -10.71 30.42
CA VAL A 34 -5.70 -9.26 30.52
C VAL A 34 -5.94 -8.77 31.96
N ARG A 35 -7.07 -9.16 32.58
CA ARG A 35 -7.35 -8.86 34.00
C ARG A 35 -6.28 -9.42 34.93
N ALA A 36 -5.86 -10.67 34.70
CA ALA A 36 -4.80 -11.29 35.49
C ALA A 36 -3.48 -10.51 35.38
N VAL A 37 -3.08 -10.09 34.18
CA VAL A 37 -1.86 -9.27 33.99
C VAL A 37 -1.93 -7.93 34.73
N ALA A 38 -3.11 -7.31 34.81
CA ALA A 38 -3.31 -6.05 35.54
C ALA A 38 -3.34 -6.20 37.06
N ALA A 39 -4.07 -7.21 37.55
CA ALA A 39 -4.30 -7.44 38.98
C ALA A 39 -3.13 -8.15 39.68
N GLU A 40 -2.28 -8.87 38.94
CA GLU A 40 -1.26 -9.71 39.56
C GLU A 40 -0.13 -8.90 40.22
N HIS A 41 -0.09 -8.99 41.55
CA HIS A 41 0.83 -8.30 42.45
C HIS A 41 2.24 -8.93 42.57
N THR A 42 2.60 -9.90 41.73
CA THR A 42 3.94 -10.47 41.86
C THR A 42 5.01 -9.40 41.66
N PRO A 43 6.11 -9.43 42.43
CA PRO A 43 7.20 -8.45 42.34
C PRO A 43 7.92 -8.61 40.99
N LEU A 44 7.32 -7.99 39.98
CA LEU A 44 7.76 -7.92 38.60
C LEU A 44 8.51 -6.60 38.39
N SER A 45 9.30 -6.19 39.39
CA SER A 45 10.14 -4.98 39.34
C SER A 45 11.14 -5.00 38.18
N ASN A 46 11.35 -6.16 37.55
CA ASN A 46 12.21 -6.36 36.39
C ASN A 46 11.42 -6.69 35.10
N LEU A 47 10.09 -6.54 35.10
CA LEU A 47 9.26 -6.75 33.91
C LEU A 47 8.99 -5.41 33.24
N GLY A 48 9.48 -5.26 32.01
CA GLY A 48 8.96 -4.29 31.06
C GLY A 48 7.72 -4.87 30.39
N LEU A 49 6.58 -4.20 30.50
CA LEU A 49 5.33 -4.64 29.88
C LEU A 49 4.96 -3.67 28.76
N GLN A 50 4.84 -4.18 27.53
CA GLN A 50 4.29 -3.49 26.38
C GLN A 50 2.97 -4.16 26.01
N LEU A 51 1.87 -3.42 26.17
CA LEU A 51 0.54 -3.90 25.82
C LEU A 51 0.01 -3.14 24.61
N GLU A 52 -0.48 -3.86 23.62
CA GLU A 52 -1.31 -3.36 22.53
C GLU A 52 -2.72 -3.94 22.74
N LEU A 53 -3.64 -3.17 23.29
CA LEU A 53 -4.98 -3.64 23.69
C LEU A 53 -6.07 -3.06 22.77
N ARG A 54 -7.10 -3.87 22.48
CA ARG A 54 -8.35 -3.43 21.82
C ARG A 54 -9.37 -2.98 22.87
N HIS A 55 -10.36 -2.18 22.46
CA HIS A 55 -11.34 -1.51 23.34
C HIS A 55 -11.80 -2.33 24.58
N HIS A 56 -12.36 -3.52 24.42
CA HIS A 56 -12.88 -4.31 25.56
C HIS A 56 -11.76 -4.81 26.49
N GLN A 57 -10.56 -5.06 25.96
CA GLN A 57 -9.40 -5.46 26.76
C GLN A 57 -8.84 -4.26 27.53
N VAL A 58 -8.94 -3.05 26.99
CA VAL A 58 -8.51 -1.83 27.68
C VAL A 58 -9.30 -1.67 28.97
N ASN A 59 -10.62 -1.76 28.91
CA ASN A 59 -11.47 -1.60 30.09
C ASN A 59 -11.20 -2.70 31.10
N ALA A 60 -11.18 -3.97 30.68
CA ALA A 60 -10.86 -5.09 31.56
C ALA A 60 -9.48 -4.93 32.24
N PHE A 61 -8.45 -4.48 31.50
CA PHE A 61 -7.14 -4.19 32.07
C PHE A 61 -7.22 -3.10 33.13
N LEU A 62 -7.85 -1.97 32.82
CA LEU A 62 -7.90 -0.80 33.69
C LEU A 62 -8.80 -1.01 34.92
N GLU A 63 -9.94 -1.68 34.77
CA GLU A 63 -10.79 -2.12 35.88
C GLU A 63 -10.00 -2.96 36.89
N ALA A 64 -9.28 -3.96 36.39
CA ALA A 64 -8.47 -4.84 37.23
C ALA A 64 -7.30 -4.08 37.88
N LEU A 65 -6.74 -3.09 37.19
CA LEU A 65 -5.68 -2.21 37.69
C LEU A 65 -6.17 -1.30 38.82
N VAL A 66 -7.34 -0.69 38.65
CA VAL A 66 -8.02 0.19 39.62
C VAL A 66 -8.47 -0.63 40.84
N GLY A 67 -9.10 -1.78 40.61
CA GLY A 67 -9.61 -2.68 41.66
C GLY A 67 -8.52 -3.45 42.42
N ALA A 68 -7.27 -3.41 41.96
CA ALA A 68 -6.16 -4.06 42.63
C ALA A 68 -5.93 -3.45 44.03
N ALA A 69 -5.63 -4.28 45.05
CA ALA A 69 -5.45 -3.81 46.43
C ALA A 69 -4.19 -2.94 46.58
N GLU A 70 -3.08 -3.38 45.97
CA GLU A 70 -1.80 -2.68 45.96
C GLU A 70 -1.44 -2.15 44.56
N ALA A 71 -0.53 -1.16 44.50
CA ALA A 71 -0.05 -0.66 43.23
C ALA A 71 0.81 -1.74 42.56
N PRO A 72 0.59 -2.05 41.27
CA PRO A 72 1.39 -3.04 40.59
C PRO A 72 2.83 -2.56 40.48
N LYS A 73 3.77 -3.48 40.71
CA LYS A 73 5.20 -3.18 40.76
C LYS A 73 5.85 -3.50 39.43
N PHE A 74 5.43 -2.84 38.36
CA PHE A 74 6.08 -3.00 37.05
C PHE A 74 7.46 -2.31 37.05
N GLY A 75 8.45 -2.94 36.41
CA GLY A 75 9.76 -2.30 36.19
C GLY A 75 9.70 -1.18 35.13
N GLY A 76 8.75 -1.27 34.21
CA GLY A 76 8.42 -0.23 33.25
C GLY A 76 7.17 -0.62 32.47
N LEU A 77 6.21 0.30 32.39
CA LEU A 77 4.95 0.05 31.69
C LEU A 77 4.87 0.90 30.41
N LYS A 78 4.58 0.26 29.29
CA LYS A 78 4.35 0.89 27.99
C LYS A 78 2.96 0.47 27.49
N LEU A 79 2.06 1.42 27.35
CA LEU A 79 0.69 1.16 26.91
C LEU A 79 0.48 1.72 25.51
N SER A 80 -0.02 0.89 24.61
CA SER A 80 -0.58 1.28 23.32
C SER A 80 -2.03 0.84 23.30
N LEU A 81 -2.95 1.79 23.42
CA LEU A 81 -4.38 1.55 23.49
C LEU A 81 -4.97 1.95 22.14
N ASP A 82 -5.55 0.98 21.43
CA ASP A 82 -6.17 1.18 20.13
C ASP A 82 -7.67 0.95 20.22
N TRP A 83 -8.41 2.05 20.21
CA TRP A 83 -9.85 2.06 20.11
C TRP A 83 -10.26 2.17 18.64
N CYS A 84 -10.03 1.08 17.91
CA CYS A 84 -10.67 0.86 16.62
C CYS A 84 -12.08 0.30 16.86
N PRO A 85 -13.15 0.99 16.42
CA PRO A 85 -14.48 0.42 16.48
C PRO A 85 -14.55 -0.84 15.61
N LEU A 86 -15.19 -1.89 16.11
CA LEU A 86 -15.48 -3.05 15.27
C LEU A 86 -16.66 -2.65 14.40
N ALA A 87 -16.43 -2.51 13.09
CA ALA A 87 -17.44 -2.09 12.12
C ALA A 87 -18.74 -2.93 12.10
N GLU A 88 -18.80 -4.03 12.86
CA GLU A 88 -19.89 -5.00 12.88
C GLU A 88 -20.84 -4.86 14.09
N SER A 89 -20.47 -4.15 15.17
CA SER A 89 -21.24 -4.21 16.42
C SER A 89 -22.51 -3.36 16.42
N GLY A 90 -22.59 -2.29 15.61
CA GLY A 90 -23.76 -1.37 15.58
C GLY A 90 -24.09 -0.68 16.90
N HIS A 91 -23.35 -0.99 17.97
CA HIS A 91 -23.40 -0.37 19.28
C HIS A 91 -22.35 0.73 19.33
N SER A 92 -22.66 1.82 20.01
CA SER A 92 -21.76 2.97 20.14
C SER A 92 -20.58 2.60 21.03
N ASP A 93 -19.49 2.14 20.42
CA ASP A 93 -18.19 1.88 21.04
C ASP A 93 -17.62 3.10 21.82
N GLU A 94 -18.27 4.27 21.74
CA GLU A 94 -17.92 5.52 22.41
C GLU A 94 -18.06 5.47 23.93
N GLU A 95 -19.10 4.84 24.48
CA GLU A 95 -19.30 4.72 25.93
C GLU A 95 -18.17 3.92 26.57
N GLU A 96 -17.75 2.84 25.93
CA GLU A 96 -16.64 2.00 26.39
C GLU A 96 -15.31 2.76 26.36
N ILE A 97 -15.09 3.61 25.35
CA ILE A 97 -13.89 4.47 25.28
C ILE A 97 -13.90 5.49 26.41
N ASN A 98 -15.05 6.13 26.63
CA ASN A 98 -15.24 7.10 27.68
C ASN A 98 -14.96 6.49 29.07
N GLU A 99 -15.47 5.28 29.30
CA GLU A 99 -15.20 4.49 30.50
C GLU A 99 -13.71 4.12 30.63
N GLY A 100 -13.11 3.59 29.56
CA GLY A 100 -11.70 3.21 29.56
C GLY A 100 -10.77 4.39 29.88
N LEU A 101 -11.02 5.57 29.31
CA LEU A 101 -10.25 6.78 29.62
C LEU A 101 -10.48 7.26 31.06
N SER A 102 -11.72 7.16 31.56
CA SER A 102 -12.04 7.49 32.96
C SER A 102 -11.29 6.59 33.94
N LEU A 103 -11.34 5.26 33.71
CA LEU A 103 -10.59 4.27 34.50
C LEU A 103 -9.08 4.52 34.43
N MET A 104 -8.57 4.97 33.28
CA MET A 104 -7.16 5.34 33.14
C MET A 104 -6.80 6.56 33.98
N GLY A 105 -7.66 7.59 33.97
CA GLY A 105 -7.52 8.76 34.84
C GLY A 105 -7.53 8.38 36.33
N GLU A 106 -8.45 7.50 36.73
CA GLU A 106 -8.53 6.97 38.10
C GLU A 106 -7.26 6.19 38.48
N ALA A 107 -6.77 5.30 37.62
CA ALA A 107 -5.54 4.55 37.85
C ALA A 107 -4.31 5.45 38.02
N ILE A 108 -4.24 6.58 37.30
CA ILE A 108 -3.21 7.61 37.49
C ILE A 108 -3.36 8.25 38.87
N GLN A 109 -4.57 8.69 39.25
CA GLN A 109 -4.86 9.32 40.54
C GLN A 109 -4.53 8.43 41.73
N MET A 110 -4.78 7.12 41.60
CA MET A 110 -4.44 6.12 42.60
C MET A 110 -2.95 5.75 42.64
N GLY A 111 -2.12 6.33 41.76
CA GLY A 111 -0.69 6.02 41.65
C GLY A 111 -0.39 4.61 41.12
N ARG A 112 -1.39 3.92 40.55
CA ARG A 112 -1.26 2.57 39.98
C ARG A 112 -0.42 2.56 38.70
N LEU A 113 -0.30 3.71 38.05
CA LEU A 113 0.49 3.91 36.83
C LEU A 113 1.81 4.66 37.07
N SER A 114 2.35 4.63 38.30
CA SER A 114 3.60 5.33 38.64
C SER A 114 4.82 4.86 37.82
N SER A 115 4.81 3.61 37.33
CA SER A 115 5.85 3.02 36.46
C SER A 115 5.63 3.27 34.95
N LEU A 116 4.64 4.08 34.57
CA LEU A 116 4.30 4.35 33.16
C LEU A 116 5.43 5.12 32.49
N GLN A 117 5.99 4.56 31.42
CA GLN A 117 7.08 5.12 30.63
C GLN A 117 6.62 5.69 29.29
N LYS A 118 5.67 4.99 28.66
CA LYS A 118 5.11 5.29 27.33
C LYS A 118 3.61 5.10 27.38
N ILE A 119 2.88 6.05 26.82
CA ILE A 119 1.46 5.91 26.53
C ILE A 119 1.20 6.35 25.10
N ARG A 120 0.48 5.52 24.36
CA ARG A 120 0.03 5.80 23.00
C ARG A 120 -1.45 5.50 22.92
N LEU A 121 -2.26 6.53 22.70
CA LEU A 121 -3.70 6.44 22.50
C LEU A 121 -3.97 6.62 21.01
N VAL A 122 -4.55 5.62 20.38
CA VAL A 122 -4.97 5.62 18.98
C VAL A 122 -6.48 5.46 18.94
N ASN A 123 -7.14 6.32 18.18
CA ASN A 123 -8.56 6.22 17.95
C ASN A 123 -8.79 6.29 16.43
N ASP A 124 -9.29 5.21 15.82
CA ASP A 124 -9.49 5.15 14.35
C ASP A 124 -10.96 5.33 13.96
N PHE A 125 -11.73 6.15 14.69
CA PHE A 125 -13.06 6.60 14.27
C PHE A 125 -13.02 7.37 12.95
N GLY A 126 -13.07 6.63 11.85
CA GLY A 126 -13.82 7.01 10.65
C GLY A 126 -13.24 8.13 9.79
N GLY A 127 -12.66 7.72 8.66
CA GLY A 127 -12.65 8.51 7.43
C GLY A 127 -11.56 9.57 7.33
N ASN A 128 -11.03 9.76 6.11
CA ASN A 128 -10.04 10.79 5.84
C ASN A 128 -10.61 12.23 5.89
N GLY A 129 -11.84 12.43 6.39
CA GLY A 129 -12.56 13.70 6.43
C GLY A 129 -12.37 14.37 7.79
N TRP A 130 -11.45 15.33 7.86
CA TRP A 130 -10.97 15.96 9.09
C TRP A 130 -11.91 17.01 9.69
N GLU A 131 -13.06 17.30 9.06
CA GLU A 131 -13.67 18.63 9.20
C GLU A 131 -15.07 18.72 9.82
N ASP A 132 -15.82 17.64 10.09
CA ASP A 132 -17.25 17.85 10.45
C ASP A 132 -17.94 16.78 11.32
N SER A 133 -17.20 15.93 12.05
CA SER A 133 -17.85 14.91 12.87
C SER A 133 -17.99 15.33 14.35
N ASP A 134 -19.23 15.44 14.83
CA ASP A 134 -19.64 15.58 16.26
C ASP A 134 -19.12 14.47 17.19
N VAL A 135 -18.41 13.47 16.65
CA VAL A 135 -17.77 12.34 17.36
C VAL A 135 -16.81 12.80 18.47
N GLY A 136 -16.35 14.05 18.45
CA GLY A 136 -15.54 14.61 19.53
C GLY A 136 -16.28 14.79 20.87
N GLU A 137 -17.61 14.95 20.85
CA GLU A 137 -18.39 15.22 22.08
C GLU A 137 -18.66 13.96 22.91
N THR A 138 -18.72 12.79 22.28
CA THR A 138 -19.20 11.54 22.90
C THR A 138 -18.19 10.91 23.86
N VAL A 139 -16.90 11.13 23.63
CA VAL A 139 -15.79 10.67 24.51
C VAL A 139 -15.23 11.77 25.40
N ARG A 140 -15.96 12.89 25.57
CA ARG A 140 -15.46 14.08 26.28
C ARG A 140 -15.15 13.81 27.75
N GLU A 141 -16.03 13.15 28.49
CA GLU A 141 -15.90 13.01 29.95
C GLU A 141 -14.67 12.20 30.35
N GLY A 142 -14.40 11.11 29.64
CA GLY A 142 -13.24 10.24 29.83
C GLY A 142 -11.95 10.93 29.43
N LYS A 143 -11.94 11.71 28.33
CA LYS A 143 -10.80 12.56 27.98
C LYS A 143 -10.50 13.58 29.08
N GLU A 144 -11.52 14.28 29.56
CA GLU A 144 -11.40 15.25 30.65
C GLU A 144 -10.85 14.61 31.92
N ALA A 145 -11.40 13.47 32.34
CA ALA A 145 -10.94 12.73 33.51
C ALA A 145 -9.47 12.29 33.39
N PHE A 146 -9.10 11.75 32.23
CA PHE A 146 -7.74 11.32 31.94
C PHE A 146 -6.73 12.49 31.93
N LEU A 147 -7.03 13.57 31.18
CA LEU A 147 -6.15 14.74 31.08
C LEU A 147 -6.04 15.49 32.40
N ALA A 148 -7.13 15.60 33.16
CA ALA A 148 -7.11 16.19 34.49
C ALA A 148 -6.22 15.39 35.46
N ALA A 149 -6.22 14.06 35.36
CA ALA A 149 -5.34 13.20 36.15
C ALA A 149 -3.86 13.41 35.76
N LEU A 150 -3.54 13.43 34.46
CA LEU A 150 -2.19 13.71 33.96
C LEU A 150 -1.65 15.07 34.42
N SER A 151 -2.53 16.06 34.57
CA SER A 151 -2.16 17.42 35.01
C SER A 151 -2.07 17.60 36.52
N ARG A 152 -2.36 16.56 37.31
CA ARG A 152 -2.33 16.61 38.79
C ARG A 152 -1.33 15.64 39.41
N VAL A 153 -1.04 14.53 38.74
CA VAL A 153 -0.20 13.46 39.31
C VAL A 153 1.13 13.41 38.59
N LYS A 154 2.22 13.44 39.37
CA LYS A 154 3.57 13.26 38.84
C LYS A 154 3.79 11.80 38.42
N LEU A 155 4.07 11.61 37.13
CA LEU A 155 4.47 10.32 36.56
C LEU A 155 5.98 10.34 36.28
N PRO A 156 6.84 9.97 37.25
CA PRO A 156 8.27 10.25 37.22
C PRO A 156 9.02 9.56 36.06
N PHE A 157 8.44 8.51 35.49
CA PHE A 157 9.04 7.76 34.39
C PHE A 157 8.42 8.05 33.02
N LEU A 158 7.35 8.86 32.95
CA LEU A 158 6.66 9.13 31.70
C LEU A 158 7.56 9.95 30.78
N SER A 159 7.98 9.33 29.68
CA SER A 159 8.92 9.90 28.73
C SER A 159 8.34 10.07 27.33
N ASP A 160 7.22 9.41 27.04
CA ASP A 160 6.61 9.39 25.70
C ASP A 160 5.08 9.44 25.84
N LEU A 161 4.48 10.47 25.26
CA LEU A 161 3.05 10.73 25.29
C LEU A 161 2.57 10.91 23.85
N ALA A 162 1.73 10.00 23.38
CA ALA A 162 1.23 10.00 22.01
C ALA A 162 -0.30 9.92 21.95
N PHE A 163 -0.90 10.87 21.27
CA PHE A 163 -2.32 10.99 20.95
C PHE A 163 -2.45 11.02 19.42
N VAL A 164 -2.77 9.88 18.80
CA VAL A 164 -2.83 9.77 17.33
C VAL A 164 -4.29 9.59 16.92
N ARG A 165 -4.85 10.51 16.12
CA ARG A 165 -6.28 10.47 15.76
C ARG A 165 -7.22 10.52 16.98
N PHE A 166 -6.76 11.13 18.08
CA PHE A 166 -7.46 11.11 19.36
C PHE A 166 -8.47 12.25 19.54
N ILE A 167 -8.76 12.99 18.47
CA ILE A 167 -9.74 14.09 18.43
C ILE A 167 -9.50 15.10 19.57
N LEU A 168 -8.23 15.48 19.75
CA LEU A 168 -7.86 16.52 20.72
C LEU A 168 -8.43 17.88 20.31
N THR A 169 -8.97 18.60 21.28
CA THR A 169 -9.51 19.96 21.15
C THR A 169 -8.61 21.00 21.81
N ASP A 170 -8.87 22.29 21.58
CA ASP A 170 -8.14 23.37 22.27
C ASP A 170 -8.32 23.30 23.81
N ALA A 171 -9.50 22.88 24.29
CA ALA A 171 -9.78 22.68 25.71
C ALA A 171 -8.93 21.52 26.29
N ASP A 172 -8.78 20.43 25.54
CA ASP A 172 -7.94 19.29 25.92
C ASP A 172 -6.47 19.73 26.08
N LEU A 173 -5.95 20.56 25.16
CA LEU A 173 -4.60 21.11 25.27
C LEU A 173 -4.45 22.08 26.45
N ALA A 174 -5.47 22.88 26.75
CA ALA A 174 -5.46 23.77 27.92
C ALA A 174 -5.40 22.99 29.24
N MET A 175 -6.06 21.84 29.32
CA MET A 175 -5.93 20.92 30.47
C MET A 175 -4.52 20.37 30.58
N LEU A 176 -3.92 19.90 29.48
CA LEU A 176 -2.54 19.41 29.46
C LEU A 176 -1.54 20.51 29.85
N ALA A 177 -1.75 21.74 29.38
CA ALA A 177 -0.95 22.91 29.68
C ALA A 177 -0.85 23.17 31.20
N GLN A 178 -1.91 22.91 31.95
CA GLN A 178 -1.89 23.07 33.40
C GLN A 178 -0.85 22.16 34.08
N GLY A 179 -0.69 20.92 33.61
CA GLY A 179 0.34 20.00 34.11
C GLY A 179 1.76 20.44 33.76
N VAL A 180 1.93 21.04 32.58
CA VAL A 180 3.22 21.59 32.11
C VAL A 180 3.64 22.80 32.96
N ARG A 181 2.70 23.71 33.23
CA ARG A 181 2.93 24.92 34.03
C ARG A 181 3.51 24.61 35.41
N VAL A 182 3.06 23.51 36.03
CA VAL A 182 3.52 23.06 37.35
C VAL A 182 4.67 22.04 37.30
N GLY A 183 5.23 21.77 36.11
CA GLY A 183 6.39 20.88 35.94
C GLY A 183 6.10 19.38 36.11
N ILE A 184 4.83 18.95 36.08
CA ILE A 184 4.48 17.52 36.20
C ILE A 184 5.02 16.70 35.02
N LEU A 185 5.09 17.31 33.84
CA LEU A 185 5.50 16.67 32.58
C LEU A 185 6.93 17.04 32.15
N SER A 186 7.79 17.52 33.05
CA SER A 186 9.17 17.94 32.69
C SER A 186 10.07 16.77 32.27
N GLY A 187 9.69 15.53 32.60
CA GLY A 187 10.35 14.29 32.19
C GLY A 187 10.11 13.87 30.72
N LEU A 188 9.20 14.55 30.01
CA LEU A 188 8.75 14.14 28.69
C LEU A 188 9.86 14.32 27.63
N ARG A 189 10.13 13.26 26.86
CA ARG A 189 11.11 13.23 25.76
C ARG A 189 10.47 13.27 24.39
N ARG A 190 9.25 12.77 24.26
CA ARG A 190 8.50 12.82 23.01
C ARG A 190 7.04 13.11 23.28
N LEU A 191 6.51 14.06 22.51
CA LEU A 191 5.10 14.42 22.46
C LEU A 191 4.61 14.26 21.03
N GLU A 192 3.63 13.39 20.83
CA GLU A 192 2.97 13.19 19.55
C GLU A 192 1.48 13.51 19.66
N MET A 193 1.02 14.50 18.91
CA MET A 193 -0.39 14.87 18.76
C MET A 193 -0.77 14.84 17.28
N SER A 194 -0.16 13.93 16.52
CA SER A 194 -0.37 13.84 15.08
C SER A 194 -1.81 13.45 14.77
N LYS A 195 -2.30 13.89 13.61
CA LYS A 195 -3.61 13.47 13.13
C LYS A 195 -4.74 13.92 14.06
N ASN A 196 -4.70 15.15 14.59
CA ASN A 196 -5.78 15.71 15.42
C ASN A 196 -6.25 17.05 14.82
N GLY A 197 -7.43 17.07 14.21
CA GLY A 197 -8.00 18.27 13.60
C GLY A 197 -8.69 19.23 14.56
N GLY A 198 -8.95 18.81 15.80
CA GLY A 198 -9.81 19.54 16.74
C GLY A 198 -9.14 20.69 17.51
N PHE A 199 -7.82 20.83 17.46
CA PHE A 199 -7.09 21.91 18.13
C PHE A 199 -6.29 22.75 17.12
N GLY A 200 -6.16 24.04 17.39
CA GLY A 200 -5.52 25.04 16.55
C GLY A 200 -4.66 26.02 17.34
N SER A 201 -4.84 27.32 17.09
CA SER A 201 -4.02 28.37 17.72
C SER A 201 -4.20 28.43 19.24
N ALA A 202 -5.45 28.45 19.73
CA ALA A 202 -5.73 28.63 21.15
C ALA A 202 -5.16 27.50 22.02
N GLY A 203 -5.28 26.23 21.58
CA GLY A 203 -4.70 25.10 22.28
C GLY A 203 -3.17 25.13 22.29
N MET A 204 -2.55 25.49 21.16
CA MET A 204 -1.10 25.63 21.07
C MET A 204 -0.55 26.80 21.88
N GLU A 205 -1.26 27.93 21.92
CA GLU A 205 -0.95 29.08 22.78
C GLU A 205 -1.03 28.70 24.26
N ALA A 206 -2.08 28.00 24.67
CA ALA A 206 -2.20 27.50 26.04
C ALA A 206 -1.03 26.58 26.39
N LEU A 207 -0.72 25.60 25.54
CA LEU A 207 0.33 24.61 25.79
C LEU A 207 1.73 25.23 25.81
N MET A 208 2.11 25.98 24.77
CA MET A 208 3.45 26.57 24.65
C MET A 208 3.63 27.79 25.56
N GLY A 209 2.55 28.51 25.87
CA GLY A 209 2.52 29.51 26.93
C GLY A 209 2.87 28.89 28.28
N ALA A 210 2.24 27.76 28.64
CA ALA A 210 2.57 27.04 29.86
C ALA A 210 4.01 26.51 29.90
N VAL A 211 4.58 26.09 28.77
CA VAL A 211 6.03 25.75 28.69
C VAL A 211 6.90 26.95 29.03
N SER A 212 6.54 28.13 28.53
CA SER A 212 7.29 29.38 28.75
C SER A 212 7.16 29.89 30.19
N GLU A 213 5.97 29.73 30.78
CA GLU A 213 5.65 30.10 32.17
C GLU A 213 6.27 29.15 33.20
N SER A 214 6.48 27.88 32.80
CA SER A 214 7.04 26.85 33.68
C SER A 214 8.48 27.16 34.06
N GLU A 215 8.82 26.95 35.34
CA GLU A 215 10.17 27.12 35.85
C GLU A 215 11.16 26.20 35.13
N GLU A 216 10.80 24.93 34.92
CA GLU A 216 11.64 23.96 34.22
C GLU A 216 11.40 23.98 32.69
N GLY A 217 10.16 24.22 32.25
CA GLY A 217 9.78 24.02 30.85
C GLY A 217 9.78 22.54 30.47
N TRP A 218 10.30 22.24 29.27
CA TRP A 218 10.49 20.88 28.75
C TRP A 218 11.94 20.65 28.34
N PRO A 219 12.86 20.57 29.31
CA PRO A 219 14.29 20.50 29.02
C PRO A 219 14.70 19.18 28.34
N LEU A 220 13.88 18.11 28.50
CA LEU A 220 14.16 16.78 27.96
C LEU A 220 13.40 16.47 26.66
N LEU A 221 12.48 17.33 26.22
CA LEU A 221 11.66 17.07 25.04
C LEU A 221 12.51 17.13 23.79
N ALA A 222 12.74 15.96 23.18
CA ALA A 222 13.53 15.79 21.98
C ALA A 222 12.68 15.75 20.71
N ASP A 223 11.45 15.24 20.78
CA ASP A 223 10.59 15.01 19.63
C ASP A 223 9.20 15.64 19.80
N LEU A 224 8.79 16.46 18.85
CA LEU A 224 7.46 17.06 18.78
C LEU A 224 6.81 16.74 17.43
N TYR A 225 5.74 15.94 17.45
CA TYR A 225 5.02 15.48 16.26
C TYR A 225 3.60 16.04 16.23
N LEU A 226 3.35 16.97 15.30
CA LEU A 226 2.08 17.70 15.13
C LEU A 226 1.51 17.53 13.71
N GLN A 227 2.01 16.57 12.93
CA GLN A 227 1.61 16.40 11.53
C GLN A 227 0.13 16.07 11.35
N LYS A 228 -0.49 16.55 10.26
CA LYS A 228 -1.93 16.35 9.96
C LYS A 228 -2.84 16.86 11.10
N SER A 229 -2.52 18.00 11.67
CA SER A 229 -3.34 18.69 12.67
C SER A 229 -3.65 20.12 12.21
N ARG A 230 -4.27 20.95 13.04
CA ARG A 230 -4.36 22.41 12.80
C ARG A 230 -3.42 23.21 13.71
N ALA A 231 -2.46 22.52 14.35
CA ALA A 231 -1.48 23.11 15.28
C ALA A 231 -0.60 24.19 14.63
N GLY A 232 -0.44 24.14 13.31
CA GLY A 232 0.34 25.08 12.51
C GLY A 232 -0.09 26.54 12.71
N LYS A 233 -1.39 26.78 12.92
CA LYS A 233 -1.94 28.11 13.22
C LYS A 233 -1.42 28.70 14.53
N GLY A 234 -0.98 27.86 15.46
CA GLY A 234 -0.44 28.25 16.76
C GLY A 234 1.08 28.11 16.87
N VAL A 235 1.80 27.90 15.76
CA VAL A 235 3.26 27.71 15.79
C VAL A 235 4.01 28.97 16.23
N ALA A 236 3.39 30.15 16.16
CA ALA A 236 3.96 31.36 16.77
C ALA A 236 4.18 31.22 18.29
N ALA A 237 3.30 30.50 18.99
CA ALA A 237 3.48 30.21 20.40
C ALA A 237 4.66 29.24 20.64
N LEU A 238 4.85 28.25 19.76
CA LEU A 238 6.02 27.36 19.77
C LEU A 238 7.32 28.15 19.57
N GLY A 239 7.37 29.08 18.61
CA GLY A 239 8.53 29.94 18.40
C GLY A 239 8.85 30.81 19.63
N THR A 240 7.82 31.30 20.34
CA THR A 240 8.00 32.02 21.61
C THR A 240 8.57 31.13 22.71
N ALA A 241 8.11 29.87 22.82
CA ALA A 241 8.65 28.91 23.77
C ALA A 241 10.10 28.47 23.45
N LEU A 242 10.48 28.47 22.18
CA LEU A 242 11.87 28.26 21.76
C LEU A 242 12.76 29.43 22.20
N LEU A 243 12.30 30.66 21.95
CA LEU A 243 12.98 31.90 22.35
C LEU A 243 13.16 32.05 23.86
N SER A 244 12.29 31.45 24.67
CA SER A 244 12.45 31.43 26.14
C SER A 244 13.50 30.43 26.63
N GLY A 245 14.07 29.60 25.75
CA GLY A 245 15.07 28.58 26.09
C GLY A 245 14.51 27.36 26.81
N LYS A 246 13.18 27.29 27.01
CA LYS A 246 12.49 26.21 27.75
C LYS A 246 12.36 24.89 26.96
N LEU A 247 12.78 24.90 25.70
CA LEU A 247 12.75 23.75 24.76
C LEU A 247 14.16 23.35 24.29
N GLY A 248 15.19 23.54 25.12
CA GLY A 248 16.59 23.33 24.72
C GLY A 248 16.96 21.90 24.28
N GLY A 249 16.14 20.89 24.60
CA GLY A 249 16.32 19.51 24.18
C GLY A 249 15.76 19.18 22.78
N LEU A 250 15.00 20.10 22.17
CA LEU A 250 14.21 19.80 20.99
C LEU A 250 15.10 19.54 19.77
N SER A 251 14.95 18.34 19.21
CA SER A 251 15.81 17.82 18.15
C SER A 251 15.04 17.48 16.87
N ARG A 252 13.74 17.18 17.00
CA ARG A 252 12.86 16.81 15.88
C ARG A 252 11.51 17.51 16.02
N ILE A 253 11.15 18.25 14.99
CA ILE A 253 9.87 18.94 14.88
C ILE A 253 9.20 18.47 13.59
N ASN A 254 7.97 17.95 13.69
CA ASN A 254 7.19 17.57 12.53
C ASN A 254 5.85 18.34 12.48
N LEU A 255 5.74 19.21 11.50
CA LEU A 255 4.60 20.05 11.16
C LEU A 255 4.08 19.73 9.74
N PHE A 256 4.30 18.50 9.24
CA PHE A 256 3.79 18.08 7.93
C PHE A 256 2.27 18.24 7.86
N ARG A 257 1.79 19.04 6.91
CA ARG A 257 0.36 19.32 6.69
C ARG A 257 -0.35 19.69 8.00
N SER A 258 0.13 20.71 8.69
CA SER A 258 -0.38 21.11 10.01
C SER A 258 -1.19 22.41 10.00
N ASP A 259 -1.60 22.92 8.84
CA ASP A 259 -2.14 24.28 8.67
C ASP A 259 -1.18 25.38 9.14
N LEU A 260 0.13 25.24 8.88
CA LEU A 260 1.10 26.30 9.19
C LEU A 260 0.79 27.57 8.37
N ASP A 261 0.90 28.74 9.01
CA ASP A 261 0.67 30.05 8.41
C ASP A 261 1.93 30.94 8.44
N ASP A 262 1.81 32.14 7.87
CA ASP A 262 2.92 33.08 7.74
C ASP A 262 3.50 33.50 9.10
N ASP A 263 2.64 33.79 10.07
CA ASP A 263 3.06 34.25 11.40
C ASP A 263 3.80 33.15 12.16
N GLY A 264 3.35 31.91 12.05
CA GLY A 264 4.07 30.74 12.55
C GLY A 264 5.47 30.63 11.96
N VAL A 265 5.62 30.80 10.64
CA VAL A 265 6.95 30.73 9.97
C VAL A 265 7.84 31.91 10.33
N ARG A 266 7.32 33.14 10.41
CA ARG A 266 8.11 34.31 10.85
C ARG A 266 8.63 34.15 12.27
N ARG A 267 7.81 33.63 13.18
CA ARG A 267 8.23 33.41 14.56
C ARG A 267 9.24 32.27 14.69
N LEU A 268 9.17 31.25 13.84
CA LEU A 268 10.25 30.26 13.69
C LEU A 268 11.53 30.92 13.12
N ALA A 269 11.41 31.84 12.17
CA ALA A 269 12.54 32.58 11.61
C ALA A 269 13.28 33.38 12.69
N GLU A 270 12.55 34.05 13.58
CA GLU A 270 13.13 34.72 14.75
C GLU A 270 13.84 33.74 15.69
N ALA A 271 13.24 32.57 15.95
CA ALA A 271 13.89 31.52 16.75
C ALA A 271 15.20 31.00 16.12
N VAL A 272 15.29 30.94 14.78
CA VAL A 272 16.55 30.66 14.07
C VAL A 272 17.54 31.81 14.25
N ARG A 273 17.12 33.06 14.04
CA ARG A 273 17.98 34.26 14.13
C ARG A 273 18.64 34.38 15.50
N GLU A 274 17.91 34.06 16.57
CA GLU A 274 18.39 34.04 17.97
C GLU A 274 19.10 32.73 18.36
N ASP A 275 19.50 31.91 17.39
CA ASP A 275 20.24 30.66 17.57
C ASP A 275 19.56 29.65 18.50
N THR A 276 18.25 29.68 18.69
CA THR A 276 17.56 28.75 19.61
C THR A 276 17.25 27.39 18.97
N LEU A 277 17.22 27.32 17.63
CA LEU A 277 16.96 26.10 16.86
C LEU A 277 18.22 25.29 16.51
N PHE A 278 19.40 25.66 17.03
CA PHE A 278 20.67 25.02 16.67
C PHE A 278 20.75 23.52 17.02
N CYS A 279 19.95 23.03 17.97
CA CYS A 279 19.87 21.61 18.35
C CYS A 279 19.01 20.77 17.40
N VAL A 280 18.19 21.41 16.54
CA VAL A 280 17.24 20.71 15.67
C VAL A 280 17.98 19.97 14.57
N SER A 281 17.79 18.66 14.55
CA SER A 281 18.33 17.73 13.56
C SER A 281 17.33 17.35 12.47
N SER A 282 16.03 17.46 12.75
CA SER A 282 14.96 17.22 11.78
C SER A 282 13.85 18.25 11.92
N LEU A 283 13.52 18.94 10.84
CA LEU A 283 12.45 19.92 10.75
C LEU A 283 11.60 19.61 9.52
N ASP A 284 10.38 19.12 9.70
CA ASP A 284 9.47 18.81 8.59
C ASP A 284 8.34 19.85 8.58
N LEU A 285 8.35 20.73 7.58
CA LEU A 285 7.33 21.78 7.36
C LEU A 285 6.58 21.53 6.04
N SER A 286 6.66 20.32 5.51
CA SER A 286 6.12 20.00 4.19
C SER A 286 4.58 20.06 4.17
N TRP A 287 4.02 20.29 2.98
CA TRP A 287 2.58 20.35 2.70
C TRP A 287 1.82 21.42 3.48
N ASN A 288 2.48 22.56 3.71
CA ASN A 288 1.87 23.77 4.27
C ASN A 288 1.76 24.85 3.17
N GLY A 289 0.81 24.65 2.26
CA GLY A 289 0.56 25.56 1.14
C GLY A 289 -0.04 26.92 1.54
N ASN A 290 -0.44 27.10 2.80
CA ASN A 290 -1.01 28.38 3.28
C ASN A 290 0.06 29.43 3.57
N VAL A 291 1.34 29.03 3.70
CA VAL A 291 2.44 29.95 3.96
C VAL A 291 2.91 30.60 2.64
N GLY A 292 2.89 31.92 2.58
CA GLY A 292 3.36 32.75 1.48
C GLY A 292 4.88 32.71 1.27
N GLY A 293 5.31 33.06 0.05
CA GLY A 293 6.73 33.07 -0.33
C GLY A 293 7.59 34.06 0.46
N GLU A 294 7.00 35.17 0.92
CA GLU A 294 7.69 36.19 1.72
C GLU A 294 8.11 35.64 3.09
N ALA A 295 7.20 35.00 3.82
CA ALA A 295 7.51 34.37 5.11
C ALA A 295 8.59 33.29 4.98
N TRP A 296 8.55 32.49 3.91
CA TRP A 296 9.63 31.54 3.61
C TRP A 296 10.97 32.22 3.30
N GLY A 297 10.93 33.38 2.63
CA GLY A 297 12.12 34.19 2.37
C GLY A 297 12.74 34.72 3.66
N GLU A 298 11.91 35.27 4.56
CA GLU A 298 12.34 35.70 5.90
C GLU A 298 12.96 34.55 6.70
N PHE A 299 12.36 33.34 6.64
CA PHE A 299 12.91 32.14 7.28
C PHE A 299 14.31 31.79 6.74
N MET A 300 14.48 31.77 5.42
CA MET A 300 15.78 31.46 4.80
C MET A 300 16.84 32.53 5.07
N LEU A 301 16.47 33.81 5.05
CA LEU A 301 17.37 34.90 5.41
C LEU A 301 17.78 34.82 6.88
N SER A 302 16.87 34.43 7.77
CA SER A 302 17.17 34.27 9.19
C SER A 302 18.18 33.17 9.47
N ILE A 303 18.17 32.07 8.69
CA ILE A 303 19.24 31.04 8.74
C ILE A 303 20.60 31.65 8.37
N ASN A 304 20.62 32.55 7.39
CA ASN A 304 21.85 33.22 6.97
C ASN A 304 22.30 34.31 7.96
N GLU A 305 21.37 34.98 8.64
CA GLU A 305 21.64 36.02 9.64
C GLU A 305 22.11 35.45 10.98
N SER A 306 21.54 34.31 11.39
CA SER A 306 21.90 33.55 12.60
C SER A 306 23.40 33.32 12.71
N GLU A 307 24.00 33.52 13.90
CA GLU A 307 25.44 33.36 14.10
C GLU A 307 25.88 31.92 13.78
N ARG A 308 25.07 30.94 14.20
CA ARG A 308 25.39 29.51 14.08
C ARG A 308 24.73 28.84 12.88
N GLY A 309 23.66 29.40 12.35
CA GLY A 309 22.78 28.76 11.40
C GLY A 309 22.04 27.55 11.99
N LEU A 310 21.89 26.49 11.20
CA LEU A 310 21.31 25.22 11.61
C LEU A 310 22.32 24.07 11.44
N PRO A 311 23.43 24.08 12.21
CA PRO A 311 24.59 23.22 11.95
C PRO A 311 24.31 21.73 12.20
N ASN A 312 23.35 21.41 13.06
CA ASN A 312 22.97 20.03 13.38
C ASN A 312 21.86 19.47 12.48
N LEU A 313 21.31 20.29 11.58
CA LEU A 313 20.19 19.90 10.74
C LEU A 313 20.63 18.81 9.76
N LYS A 314 19.93 17.68 9.80
CA LYS A 314 20.10 16.53 8.89
C LYS A 314 18.92 16.39 7.95
N THR A 315 17.77 16.96 8.31
CA THR A 315 16.55 16.90 7.51
C THR A 315 15.77 18.20 7.71
N LEU A 316 15.53 18.92 6.62
CA LEU A 316 14.64 20.06 6.53
C LEU A 316 13.69 19.77 5.37
N ASP A 317 12.46 19.32 5.63
CA ASP A 317 11.49 19.00 4.58
C ASP A 317 10.56 20.18 4.29
N LEU A 318 10.59 20.68 3.06
CA LEU A 318 9.77 21.81 2.58
C LEU A 318 8.90 21.42 1.37
N GLN A 319 8.71 20.12 1.10
CA GLN A 319 7.92 19.65 -0.04
C GLN A 319 6.52 20.27 -0.03
N ALA A 320 5.98 20.64 -1.20
CA ALA A 320 4.62 21.17 -1.34
C ALA A 320 4.33 22.40 -0.45
N THR A 321 5.32 23.28 -0.28
CA THR A 321 5.17 24.63 0.29
C THR A 321 5.38 25.67 -0.81
N HIS A 322 5.15 26.95 -0.51
CA HIS A 322 5.55 28.06 -1.38
C HIS A 322 6.98 28.55 -1.13
N VAL A 323 7.87 27.75 -0.52
CA VAL A 323 9.27 28.16 -0.29
C VAL A 323 9.96 28.61 -1.58
N LEU A 324 9.62 28.02 -2.72
CA LEU A 324 10.20 28.39 -3.99
C LEU A 324 9.81 29.81 -4.41
N ARG A 325 8.67 30.34 -3.98
CA ARG A 325 8.31 31.75 -4.20
C ARG A 325 9.24 32.74 -3.45
N ALA A 326 10.00 32.28 -2.45
CA ALA A 326 11.03 33.09 -1.80
C ALA A 326 12.24 33.41 -2.71
N GLY A 327 12.39 32.67 -3.81
CA GLY A 327 13.38 32.89 -4.85
C GLY A 327 14.83 32.98 -4.34
N ALA A 328 15.46 34.14 -4.51
CA ALA A 328 16.87 34.36 -4.21
C ALA A 328 17.24 34.16 -2.73
N ALA A 329 16.28 34.24 -1.81
CA ALA A 329 16.52 34.10 -0.37
C ALA A 329 17.08 32.72 0.04
N ILE A 330 16.91 31.68 -0.79
CA ILE A 330 17.43 30.32 -0.51
C ILE A 330 18.95 30.24 -0.73
N ALA A 331 19.52 31.08 -1.59
CA ALA A 331 20.93 30.97 -1.97
C ALA A 331 21.93 31.34 -0.84
N PRO A 332 21.77 32.46 -0.10
CA PRO A 332 22.70 32.85 0.96
C PRO A 332 22.94 31.78 2.06
N PRO A 333 21.92 31.14 2.67
CA PRO A 333 22.17 30.14 3.71
C PRO A 333 22.87 28.88 3.18
N LEU A 334 22.70 28.55 1.90
CA LEU A 334 23.39 27.44 1.23
C LEU A 334 24.85 27.77 0.94
N THR A 335 25.15 28.98 0.45
CA THR A 335 26.51 29.39 0.10
C THR A 335 27.36 29.70 1.32
N SER A 336 26.76 30.14 2.43
CA SER A 336 27.46 30.41 3.69
C SER A 336 27.77 29.16 4.52
N GLY A 337 27.18 28.00 4.17
CA GLY A 337 27.30 26.76 4.95
C GLY A 337 26.50 26.76 6.25
N LYS A 338 25.73 27.81 6.54
CA LYS A 338 24.83 27.91 7.70
C LYS A 338 23.65 26.96 7.60
N LEU A 339 23.31 26.50 6.39
CA LEU A 339 22.40 25.40 6.14
C LEU A 339 23.16 24.26 5.47
N PRO A 340 23.36 23.11 6.14
CA PRO A 340 24.04 21.98 5.52
C PRO A 340 23.29 21.53 4.25
N ALA A 341 23.96 21.51 3.09
CA ALA A 341 23.32 21.18 1.82
C ALA A 341 22.62 19.80 1.84
N GLN A 342 23.19 18.85 2.61
CA GLN A 342 22.64 17.51 2.83
C GLN A 342 21.37 17.48 3.70
N ALA A 343 21.09 18.55 4.45
CA ALA A 343 19.94 18.63 5.33
C ALA A 343 18.64 18.84 4.56
N LEU A 344 18.69 19.54 3.42
CA LEU A 344 17.50 19.92 2.68
C LEU A 344 16.80 18.68 2.10
N ARG A 345 15.66 18.27 2.66
CA ARG A 345 14.69 17.36 2.03
C ARG A 345 13.55 18.19 1.44
N GLY A 346 12.93 17.77 0.33
CA GLY A 346 11.96 18.64 -0.38
C GLY A 346 12.53 19.90 -1.06
N LEU A 347 13.76 20.35 -0.75
CA LEU A 347 14.59 21.19 -1.63
C LEU A 347 15.73 20.36 -2.25
N PHE A 348 16.59 19.65 -1.51
CA PHE A 348 17.77 18.90 -2.06
C PHE A 348 18.11 17.53 -1.42
N PRO A 349 17.22 16.52 -1.37
CA PRO A 349 17.50 15.25 -0.68
C PRO A 349 18.41 14.30 -1.48
N SER A 350 19.70 14.58 -1.71
CA SER A 350 20.50 13.77 -2.69
C SER A 350 19.79 13.62 -4.06
N HIS A 351 18.72 14.41 -4.27
CA HIS A 351 17.55 14.37 -5.16
C HIS A 351 16.87 15.75 -5.04
N LEU A 352 17.48 16.81 -5.56
CA LEU A 352 16.85 18.15 -5.71
C LEU A 352 15.42 17.98 -6.18
N PHE A 353 14.35 18.35 -5.44
CA PHE A 353 12.95 18.19 -5.90
C PHE A 353 12.30 19.57 -5.89
N LEU A 354 12.52 20.36 -6.93
CA LEU A 354 11.95 21.70 -7.03
C LEU A 354 10.54 21.57 -7.58
N THR A 355 9.50 21.94 -6.85
CA THR A 355 8.15 22.09 -7.42
C THR A 355 7.92 23.54 -7.84
N LEU A 356 8.33 23.88 -9.06
CA LEU A 356 8.38 25.25 -9.55
C LEU A 356 6.99 25.74 -9.95
N TYR A 357 6.36 26.50 -9.05
CA TYR A 357 5.22 27.36 -9.36
C TYR A 357 5.73 28.81 -9.45
N GLU A 358 5.72 29.37 -10.66
CA GLU A 358 6.08 30.76 -11.02
C GLU A 358 7.58 31.13 -11.08
N GLY A 359 7.91 31.99 -12.05
CA GLY A 359 9.28 32.22 -12.57
C GLY A 359 10.23 33.05 -11.70
N ALA A 360 9.86 33.43 -10.47
CA ALA A 360 10.70 34.30 -9.63
C ALA A 360 11.88 33.57 -8.96
N SER A 361 11.92 32.23 -8.99
CA SER A 361 12.90 31.42 -8.24
C SER A 361 14.09 30.90 -9.04
N ILE A 362 14.03 31.03 -10.37
CA ILE A 362 14.98 30.43 -11.30
C ILE A 362 16.36 31.06 -11.19
N GLY A 363 16.41 32.39 -11.00
CA GLY A 363 17.66 33.14 -10.92
C GLY A 363 18.56 32.68 -9.78
N GLY A 364 17.99 32.33 -8.62
CA GLY A 364 18.75 31.87 -7.45
C GLY A 364 19.38 30.49 -7.65
N ILE A 365 18.60 29.53 -8.16
CA ILE A 365 19.09 28.17 -8.45
C ILE A 365 20.09 28.17 -9.60
N ALA A 366 19.81 28.92 -10.67
CA ALA A 366 20.73 29.09 -11.79
C ALA A 366 22.03 29.78 -11.35
N ALA A 367 21.97 30.78 -10.45
CA ALA A 367 23.15 31.40 -9.87
C ALA A 367 23.94 30.42 -8.97
N ALA A 368 23.26 29.61 -8.15
CA ALA A 368 23.91 28.56 -7.36
C ALA A 368 24.58 27.49 -8.25
N ALA A 369 23.93 27.10 -9.35
CA ALA A 369 24.48 26.18 -10.35
C ALA A 369 25.71 26.76 -11.06
N ARG A 370 25.64 28.03 -11.49
CA ARG A 370 26.78 28.77 -12.08
C ARG A 370 27.93 28.93 -11.08
N GLY A 371 27.63 29.20 -9.82
CA GLY A 371 28.60 29.35 -8.74
C GLY A 371 29.19 28.04 -8.21
N GLY A 372 28.78 26.88 -8.74
CA GLY A 372 29.30 25.57 -8.34
C GLY A 372 28.79 25.06 -7.00
N ALA A 373 27.82 25.73 -6.36
CA ALA A 373 27.24 25.30 -5.09
C ALA A 373 26.45 23.97 -5.18
N LEU A 374 26.16 23.53 -6.41
CA LEU A 374 25.46 22.27 -6.69
C LEU A 374 26.40 21.10 -7.01
N GLU A 375 27.73 21.22 -6.85
CA GLU A 375 28.68 20.18 -7.25
C GLU A 375 28.50 18.83 -6.53
N HIS A 376 27.88 18.84 -5.36
CA HIS A 376 27.55 17.65 -4.58
C HIS A 376 26.15 17.08 -4.86
N VAL A 377 25.38 17.69 -5.77
CA VAL A 377 24.02 17.22 -6.10
C VAL A 377 24.10 15.93 -6.91
N THR A 378 23.67 14.83 -6.29
CA THR A 378 23.64 13.50 -6.92
C THR A 378 22.37 13.21 -7.70
N SER A 379 21.29 13.96 -7.48
CA SER A 379 20.06 13.85 -8.26
C SER A 379 19.32 15.19 -8.35
N LEU A 380 18.63 15.42 -9.48
CA LEU A 380 17.93 16.64 -9.88
C LEU A 380 16.51 16.34 -10.35
N ALA A 381 15.58 16.26 -9.44
CA ALA A 381 14.14 16.37 -9.66
C ALA A 381 13.65 17.84 -9.82
N LEU A 382 13.02 18.13 -10.96
CA LEU A 382 12.37 19.39 -11.25
C LEU A 382 10.91 19.04 -11.53
N GLY A 383 10.06 19.21 -10.52
CA GLY A 383 8.61 19.17 -10.62
C GLY A 383 8.02 20.58 -10.80
N GLY A 384 6.79 20.68 -11.24
CA GLY A 384 6.16 21.98 -11.48
C GLY A 384 5.10 21.81 -12.52
N GLY A 385 3.84 21.73 -12.07
CA GLY A 385 2.71 21.52 -12.97
C GLY A 385 2.72 22.53 -14.11
N GLY A 386 2.81 22.04 -15.35
CA GLY A 386 2.61 22.84 -16.56
C GLY A 386 3.86 23.45 -17.19
N ASN A 387 3.63 24.44 -18.07
CA ASN A 387 4.62 25.00 -18.99
C ASN A 387 5.76 25.79 -18.32
N ALA A 388 5.47 26.40 -17.16
CA ALA A 388 6.45 27.19 -16.43
C ALA A 388 7.63 26.33 -15.93
N GLY A 389 7.35 25.14 -15.39
CA GLY A 389 8.40 24.22 -14.94
C GLY A 389 9.36 23.82 -16.05
N GLY A 390 8.87 23.63 -17.28
CA GLY A 390 9.69 23.28 -18.43
C GLY A 390 10.69 24.36 -18.81
N LYS A 391 10.25 25.63 -18.80
CA LYS A 391 11.11 26.77 -19.09
C LYS A 391 12.20 26.90 -18.03
N VAL A 392 11.82 26.74 -16.76
CA VAL A 392 12.76 26.78 -15.64
C VAL A 392 13.81 25.68 -15.76
N LEU A 393 13.38 24.46 -16.07
CA LEU A 393 14.27 23.34 -16.31
C LEU A 393 15.24 23.67 -17.45
N GLY A 394 14.76 24.27 -18.54
CA GLY A 394 15.61 24.74 -19.64
C GLY A 394 16.67 25.74 -19.16
N GLU A 395 16.29 26.73 -18.36
CA GLU A 395 17.21 27.75 -17.83
C GLU A 395 18.22 27.17 -16.81
N VAL A 396 17.81 26.24 -15.96
CA VAL A 396 18.71 25.56 -15.00
C VAL A 396 19.69 24.65 -15.75
N LEU A 397 19.23 23.87 -16.73
CA LEU A 397 20.10 23.02 -17.56
C LEU A 397 21.05 23.85 -18.42
N GLN A 398 20.59 24.99 -18.93
CA GLN A 398 21.43 25.96 -19.62
C GLN A 398 22.50 26.53 -18.68
N ALA A 399 22.13 26.92 -17.46
CA ALA A 399 23.08 27.38 -16.44
C ALA A 399 24.09 26.30 -16.03
N ILE A 400 23.67 25.03 -15.98
CA ILE A 400 24.57 23.89 -15.77
C ILE A 400 25.51 23.69 -16.97
N ALA A 401 25.01 23.85 -18.20
CA ALA A 401 25.83 23.77 -19.40
C ALA A 401 26.89 24.90 -19.44
N GLU A 402 26.53 26.08 -18.94
CA GLU A 402 27.40 27.26 -18.78
C GLU A 402 28.36 27.15 -17.58
N SER A 403 28.06 26.29 -16.60
CA SER A 403 28.89 26.11 -15.41
C SER A 403 30.25 25.50 -15.76
N GLU A 404 31.32 26.04 -15.15
CA GLU A 404 32.68 25.49 -15.28
C GLU A 404 32.76 24.09 -14.67
N LYS A 405 32.15 23.90 -13.49
CA LYS A 405 32.16 22.64 -12.76
C LYS A 405 31.13 21.63 -13.27
N GLY A 406 30.03 22.11 -13.87
CA GLY A 406 28.90 21.27 -14.27
C GLY A 406 28.27 20.55 -13.07
N LEU A 407 27.69 19.37 -13.30
CA LEU A 407 27.19 18.49 -12.23
C LEU A 407 27.82 17.09 -12.36
N PRO A 408 29.10 16.94 -11.99
CA PRO A 408 29.88 15.72 -12.27
C PRO A 408 29.38 14.51 -11.47
N ASN A 409 28.75 14.77 -10.31
CA ASN A 409 28.17 13.75 -9.44
C ASN A 409 26.70 13.45 -9.74
N LEU A 410 26.10 14.10 -10.75
CA LEU A 410 24.70 13.90 -11.06
C LEU A 410 24.48 12.50 -11.62
N THR A 411 23.70 11.72 -10.89
CA THR A 411 23.33 10.35 -11.28
C THR A 411 21.91 10.29 -11.79
N LEU A 412 21.01 11.17 -11.36
CA LEU A 412 19.58 11.10 -11.68
C LEU A 412 19.03 12.50 -12.00
N ILE A 413 18.21 12.62 -13.05
CA ILE A 413 17.33 13.77 -13.25
C ILE A 413 15.89 13.24 -13.21
N ASN A 414 14.98 13.91 -12.54
CA ASN A 414 13.57 13.53 -12.48
C ASN A 414 12.73 14.72 -12.94
N PHE A 415 11.79 14.49 -13.84
CA PHE A 415 10.95 15.55 -14.40
C PHE A 415 9.51 15.52 -13.86
N GLY A 416 9.28 14.82 -12.74
CA GLY A 416 7.95 14.48 -12.22
C GLY A 416 6.97 15.66 -12.20
N GLY A 417 5.98 15.63 -13.11
CA GLY A 417 4.94 16.64 -13.22
C GLY A 417 5.32 17.92 -13.97
N THR A 418 6.56 18.05 -14.43
CA THR A 418 7.03 19.18 -15.24
C THR A 418 6.85 18.93 -16.72
N ASN A 419 6.28 19.90 -17.41
CA ASN A 419 6.16 19.81 -18.85
C ASN A 419 7.54 19.99 -19.52
N ILE A 420 8.20 18.89 -19.91
CA ILE A 420 9.53 18.90 -20.55
C ILE A 420 9.52 19.64 -21.91
N MET A 421 8.35 20.01 -22.43
CA MET A 421 8.13 20.79 -23.66
C MET A 421 9.19 21.87 -23.95
N PHE A 422 9.65 22.63 -22.95
CA PHE A 422 10.59 23.74 -23.16
C PHE A 422 12.07 23.39 -22.90
N ALA A 423 12.38 22.19 -22.41
CA ALA A 423 13.74 21.80 -22.01
C ALA A 423 14.43 20.86 -23.00
N GLY A 424 13.73 20.30 -23.99
CA GLY A 424 14.29 19.30 -24.91
C GLY A 424 15.56 19.76 -25.64
N ALA A 425 15.60 21.02 -26.09
CA ALA A 425 16.79 21.61 -26.71
C ALA A 425 17.96 21.79 -25.71
N ALA A 426 17.67 22.21 -24.48
CA ALA A 426 18.67 22.38 -23.42
C ALA A 426 19.25 21.04 -22.96
N ILE A 427 18.41 20.00 -22.87
CA ILE A 427 18.83 18.62 -22.58
C ILE A 427 19.76 18.12 -23.69
N ALA A 428 19.37 18.31 -24.96
CA ALA A 428 20.19 17.91 -26.11
C ALA A 428 21.53 18.67 -26.14
N ALA A 429 21.54 19.97 -25.81
CA ALA A 429 22.74 20.78 -25.72
C ALA A 429 23.65 20.30 -24.56
N ALA A 430 23.11 20.13 -23.35
CA ALA A 430 23.88 19.68 -22.19
C ALA A 430 24.51 18.28 -22.41
N LEU A 431 23.82 17.41 -23.15
CA LEU A 431 24.34 16.13 -23.62
C LEU A 431 25.45 16.28 -24.66
N ALA A 432 25.25 17.13 -25.67
CA ALA A 432 26.23 17.37 -26.71
C ALA A 432 27.55 17.93 -26.14
N PHE A 433 27.48 18.77 -25.11
CA PHE A 433 28.64 19.38 -24.47
C PHE A 433 29.29 18.54 -23.35
N GLY A 434 28.74 17.37 -23.01
CA GLY A 434 29.30 16.48 -21.98
C GLY A 434 29.28 17.06 -20.55
N LYS A 435 28.44 18.07 -20.31
CA LYS A 435 28.30 18.76 -19.01
C LYS A 435 27.45 17.98 -18.01
N ILE A 436 26.81 16.93 -18.51
CA ILE A 436 26.04 15.94 -17.77
C ILE A 436 26.60 14.57 -18.15
N PRO A 437 26.78 13.63 -17.21
CA PRO A 437 27.33 12.31 -17.51
C PRO A 437 26.55 11.58 -18.63
N ARG A 438 27.24 10.94 -19.58
CA ARG A 438 26.60 10.20 -20.70
C ARG A 438 25.73 9.03 -20.22
N ASN A 439 26.02 8.52 -19.04
CA ASN A 439 25.25 7.50 -18.31
C ASN A 439 24.09 8.07 -17.50
N LEU A 440 23.87 9.39 -17.49
CA LEU A 440 22.75 9.98 -16.77
C LEU A 440 21.40 9.45 -17.27
N PHE A 441 21.28 9.17 -18.58
CA PHE A 441 20.08 8.58 -19.17
C PHE A 441 19.86 7.12 -18.79
N THR A 442 20.92 6.40 -18.38
CA THR A 442 20.76 5.04 -17.85
C THR A 442 20.25 5.02 -16.41
N ASN A 443 20.26 6.18 -15.72
CA ASN A 443 19.88 6.32 -14.31
C ASN A 443 18.71 7.32 -14.09
N LEU A 444 17.90 7.63 -15.12
CA LEU A 444 16.62 8.37 -14.99
C LEU A 444 15.54 7.54 -14.25
N PHE A 445 15.89 6.88 -13.14
CA PHE A 445 15.57 5.50 -12.80
C PHE A 445 16.29 4.52 -13.75
N PRO A 446 16.70 3.32 -13.32
CA PRO A 446 17.35 2.33 -14.19
C PRO A 446 16.52 1.89 -15.42
N SER A 447 15.38 2.51 -15.74
CA SER A 447 14.47 2.01 -16.76
C SER A 447 13.42 2.97 -17.35
N HIS A 448 13.45 4.31 -17.24
CA HIS A 448 12.37 5.15 -17.80
C HIS A 448 12.82 6.53 -18.29
N LEU A 449 12.57 6.87 -19.57
CA LEU A 449 12.62 8.25 -20.08
C LEU A 449 11.18 8.74 -20.24
N ILE A 450 10.55 9.30 -19.19
CA ILE A 450 9.19 9.86 -19.25
C ILE A 450 9.21 11.12 -20.13
N CYS A 451 8.80 11.01 -21.39
CA CYS A 451 8.64 12.17 -22.26
C CYS A 451 7.21 12.71 -22.16
N THR A 452 7.05 13.93 -21.69
CA THR A 452 5.91 14.80 -22.05
C THR A 452 6.43 15.82 -23.07
N ALA A 453 6.78 15.34 -24.26
CA ALA A 453 7.37 16.17 -25.30
C ALA A 453 6.29 16.64 -26.28
N ASP A 454 6.34 17.92 -26.65
CA ASP A 454 5.61 18.41 -27.82
C ASP A 454 6.22 17.83 -29.10
N ALA A 455 5.63 18.19 -30.24
CA ALA A 455 6.13 17.80 -31.55
C ALA A 455 7.62 18.15 -31.76
N ALA A 456 8.15 19.22 -31.15
CA ALA A 456 9.53 19.63 -31.31
C ALA A 456 10.50 18.75 -30.52
N GLY A 457 10.18 18.46 -29.26
CA GLY A 457 10.97 17.56 -28.41
C GLY A 457 11.05 16.14 -28.98
N LEU A 458 9.92 15.59 -29.44
CA LEU A 458 9.89 14.27 -30.07
C LEU A 458 10.57 14.24 -31.45
N LYS A 459 10.52 15.35 -32.22
CA LYS A 459 11.35 15.48 -33.44
C LYS A 459 12.84 15.50 -33.12
N GLY A 460 13.25 16.16 -32.04
CA GLY A 460 14.63 16.12 -31.54
C GLY A 460 15.06 14.71 -31.15
N LEU A 461 14.19 13.98 -30.44
CA LEU A 461 14.41 12.58 -30.09
C LEU A 461 14.51 11.70 -31.35
N ALA A 462 13.59 11.86 -32.30
CA ALA A 462 13.61 11.18 -33.60
C ALA A 462 14.91 11.48 -34.39
N GLY A 463 15.41 12.71 -34.33
CA GLY A 463 16.72 13.09 -34.89
C GLY A 463 17.87 12.36 -34.20
N ALA A 464 17.86 12.27 -32.87
CA ALA A 464 18.87 11.54 -32.10
C ALA A 464 18.86 10.03 -32.38
N ILE A 465 17.68 9.42 -32.59
CA ILE A 465 17.54 8.01 -32.99
C ILE A 465 18.08 7.80 -34.40
N ARG A 466 17.74 8.67 -35.36
CA ARG A 466 18.27 8.62 -36.73
C ARG A 466 19.79 8.80 -36.78
N GLY A 467 20.32 9.70 -35.96
CA GLY A 467 21.76 9.93 -35.82
C GLY A 467 22.52 8.86 -35.04
N GLY A 468 21.85 7.82 -34.52
CA GLY A 468 22.47 6.73 -33.75
C GLY A 468 23.00 7.15 -32.37
N VAL A 469 22.64 8.33 -31.88
CA VAL A 469 23.09 8.87 -30.58
C VAL A 469 22.59 8.02 -29.42
N LEU A 470 21.44 7.36 -29.61
CA LEU A 470 20.74 6.57 -28.60
C LEU A 470 20.94 5.06 -28.74
N GLU A 471 21.98 4.58 -29.45
CA GLU A 471 22.23 3.15 -29.66
C GLU A 471 22.37 2.35 -28.34
N LYS A 472 22.77 3.02 -27.25
CA LYS A 472 22.94 2.45 -25.90
C LYS A 472 21.70 2.60 -25.00
N MET A 473 20.60 3.13 -25.53
CA MET A 473 19.37 3.34 -24.75
C MET A 473 18.74 2.00 -24.38
N ALA A 474 18.63 1.72 -23.08
CA ALA A 474 18.08 0.48 -22.56
C ALA A 474 16.57 0.53 -22.27
N SER A 475 15.97 1.71 -22.17
CA SER A 475 14.52 1.86 -22.00
C SER A 475 14.00 3.17 -22.60
N LEU A 476 12.78 3.14 -23.14
CA LEU A 476 12.06 4.29 -23.70
C LEU A 476 10.66 4.33 -23.08
N ASP A 477 10.31 5.41 -22.38
CA ASP A 477 9.03 5.52 -21.67
C ASP A 477 8.21 6.76 -22.10
N LEU A 478 7.37 6.63 -23.11
CA LEU A 478 6.57 7.76 -23.61
C LEU A 478 5.31 8.03 -22.77
N PHE A 479 5.37 7.81 -21.44
CA PHE A 479 4.29 8.11 -20.52
C PHE A 479 3.94 9.61 -20.53
N GLY A 480 2.67 9.95 -20.77
CA GLY A 480 2.20 11.34 -20.75
C GLY A 480 2.44 12.14 -22.04
N CYS A 481 2.88 11.51 -23.14
CA CYS A 481 3.01 12.15 -24.45
C CYS A 481 1.68 12.31 -25.22
N GLY A 482 0.55 12.10 -24.55
CA GLY A 482 -0.78 12.02 -25.16
C GLY A 482 -1.21 13.23 -26.00
N ASN A 483 -0.69 14.42 -25.68
CA ASN A 483 -1.02 15.66 -26.38
C ASN A 483 -0.13 15.96 -27.60
N ALA A 484 0.86 15.11 -27.90
CA ALA A 484 1.82 15.39 -28.97
C ALA A 484 1.24 15.20 -30.38
N GLY A 485 0.05 14.61 -30.52
CA GLY A 485 -0.53 14.25 -31.81
C GLY A 485 0.01 12.93 -32.34
N GLY A 486 -0.85 12.09 -32.91
CA GLY A 486 -0.46 10.79 -33.48
C GLY A 486 0.63 10.85 -34.55
N ASP A 487 0.76 11.97 -35.29
CA ASP A 487 1.81 12.14 -36.30
C ASP A 487 3.22 12.18 -35.74
N VAL A 488 3.36 12.62 -34.49
CA VAL A 488 4.67 12.71 -33.86
C VAL A 488 5.17 11.35 -33.39
N PHE A 489 4.27 10.49 -32.91
CA PHE A 489 4.60 9.09 -32.67
C PHE A 489 4.90 8.33 -33.97
N LYS A 490 4.16 8.62 -35.05
CA LYS A 490 4.51 8.08 -36.38
C LYS A 490 5.92 8.51 -36.78
N GLU A 491 6.30 9.76 -36.54
CA GLU A 491 7.65 10.27 -36.84
C GLU A 491 8.74 9.58 -36.00
N LEU A 492 8.51 9.43 -34.69
CA LEU A 492 9.44 8.73 -33.82
C LEU A 492 9.63 7.28 -34.27
N THR A 493 8.53 6.63 -34.63
CA THR A 493 8.58 5.23 -35.04
C THR A 493 9.18 5.05 -36.42
N ARG A 494 8.90 5.98 -37.34
CA ARG A 494 9.59 6.08 -38.62
C ARG A 494 11.07 6.28 -38.41
N ALA A 495 11.48 7.13 -37.47
CA ALA A 495 12.89 7.33 -37.13
C ALA A 495 13.56 6.06 -36.58
N ILE A 496 12.85 5.24 -35.79
CA ILE A 496 13.35 3.93 -35.34
C ILE A 496 13.53 2.98 -36.54
N ALA A 497 12.56 2.93 -37.46
CA ALA A 497 12.61 2.09 -38.65
C ALA A 497 13.68 2.54 -39.66
N GLU A 498 13.85 3.86 -39.83
CA GLU A 498 14.85 4.50 -40.69
C GLU A 498 16.26 4.48 -40.10
N SER A 499 16.39 4.33 -38.77
CA SER A 499 17.69 4.30 -38.11
C SER A 499 18.52 3.12 -38.62
N GLU A 500 19.72 3.41 -39.12
CA GLU A 500 20.66 2.39 -39.58
C GLU A 500 20.96 1.39 -38.45
N LYS A 501 21.18 1.92 -37.24
CA LYS A 501 21.48 1.14 -36.04
C LYS A 501 20.25 0.65 -35.30
N GLY A 502 19.09 1.28 -35.47
CA GLY A 502 17.90 1.00 -34.67
C GLY A 502 18.13 1.35 -33.19
N LEU A 503 17.49 0.60 -32.29
CA LEU A 503 17.70 0.71 -30.84
C LEU A 503 18.08 -0.66 -30.24
N PRO A 504 19.22 -1.24 -30.61
CA PRO A 504 19.51 -2.66 -30.41
C PRO A 504 19.65 -3.05 -28.93
N ASN A 505 19.96 -2.08 -28.07
CA ASN A 505 20.09 -2.28 -26.61
C ASN A 505 18.81 -1.97 -25.84
N LEU A 506 17.74 -1.53 -26.52
CA LEU A 506 16.47 -1.26 -25.86
C LEU A 506 16.00 -2.58 -25.22
N SER A 507 15.63 -2.57 -23.96
CA SER A 507 15.08 -3.76 -23.32
C SER A 507 13.59 -3.55 -23.16
N ARG A 508 13.17 -2.33 -22.80
CA ARG A 508 11.81 -1.93 -22.46
C ARG A 508 11.32 -0.76 -23.30
N ILE A 509 10.10 -0.89 -23.81
CA ILE A 509 9.35 0.22 -24.41
C ILE A 509 8.05 0.34 -23.63
N ARG A 510 7.78 1.52 -23.08
CA ARG A 510 6.51 1.89 -22.48
C ARG A 510 5.89 3.02 -23.28
N LEU A 511 4.64 2.85 -23.67
CA LEU A 511 3.90 3.82 -24.47
C LEU A 511 2.60 4.11 -23.75
N GLU A 512 2.32 5.39 -23.42
CA GLU A 512 1.01 5.85 -22.91
C GLU A 512 0.52 7.14 -23.58
N GLY A 513 -0.75 7.17 -23.98
CA GLY A 513 -1.36 8.30 -24.69
C GLY A 513 -2.52 7.89 -25.61
N PRO A 514 -3.57 8.73 -25.76
CA PRO A 514 -4.72 8.43 -26.61
C PRO A 514 -4.34 8.26 -28.09
N ASP A 515 -3.30 8.98 -28.55
CA ASP A 515 -2.84 8.97 -29.94
C ASP A 515 -1.84 7.85 -30.29
N ILE A 516 -1.52 6.95 -29.36
CA ILE A 516 -0.64 5.79 -29.62
C ILE A 516 -1.21 4.85 -30.67
N LEU A 517 -2.51 4.91 -30.90
CA LEU A 517 -3.24 3.98 -31.74
C LEU A 517 -2.82 4.14 -33.22
N GLY A 518 -2.44 5.36 -33.64
CA GLY A 518 -1.79 5.59 -34.93
C GLY A 518 -0.33 5.15 -34.99
N ALA A 519 0.34 5.03 -33.83
CA ALA A 519 1.71 4.56 -33.71
C ALA A 519 1.82 3.02 -33.70
N GLY A 520 0.77 2.32 -33.29
CA GLY A 520 0.74 0.86 -33.19
C GLY A 520 1.22 0.18 -34.47
N ALA A 521 0.65 0.53 -35.62
CA ALA A 521 1.08 -0.01 -36.92
C ALA A 521 2.57 0.26 -37.23
N ALA A 522 3.08 1.42 -36.82
CA ALA A 522 4.48 1.75 -37.02
C ALA A 522 5.40 0.97 -36.07
N ILE A 523 5.01 0.79 -34.80
CA ILE A 523 5.80 0.05 -33.80
C ILE A 523 5.91 -1.40 -34.25
N VAL A 524 4.80 -1.92 -34.74
CA VAL A 524 4.68 -3.21 -35.38
C VAL A 524 5.60 -3.33 -36.61
N ALA A 525 5.68 -2.31 -37.47
CA ALA A 525 6.67 -2.26 -38.56
C ALA A 525 8.13 -2.19 -38.04
N ALA A 526 8.38 -1.54 -36.90
CA ALA A 526 9.69 -1.48 -36.28
C ALA A 526 10.12 -2.84 -35.68
N PHE A 527 9.18 -3.63 -35.15
CA PHE A 527 9.41 -5.03 -34.77
C PHE A 527 9.63 -5.92 -36.00
N ALA A 528 8.79 -5.78 -37.03
CA ALA A 528 8.91 -6.57 -38.26
C ALA A 528 10.24 -6.34 -39.00
N SER A 529 10.81 -5.13 -38.91
CA SER A 529 12.13 -4.79 -39.48
C SER A 529 13.32 -5.20 -38.60
N GLY A 530 13.10 -5.74 -37.40
CA GLY A 530 14.16 -6.13 -36.46
C GLY A 530 14.93 -4.95 -35.86
N LYS A 531 14.40 -3.73 -35.97
CA LYS A 531 15.02 -2.49 -35.45
C LYS A 531 14.71 -2.24 -33.98
N LEU A 532 13.66 -2.90 -33.47
CA LEU A 532 13.37 -3.00 -32.05
C LEU A 532 13.84 -4.34 -31.49
N PRO A 533 14.51 -4.32 -30.33
CA PRO A 533 14.92 -5.50 -29.60
C PRO A 533 13.72 -6.19 -28.98
N ARG A 534 13.89 -7.49 -28.78
CA ARG A 534 12.77 -8.43 -28.72
C ARG A 534 12.36 -8.80 -27.29
N GLU A 535 12.86 -8.11 -26.27
CA GLU A 535 12.82 -8.62 -24.89
C GLU A 535 11.58 -8.17 -24.08
N VAL A 536 11.28 -6.87 -23.97
CA VAL A 536 10.19 -6.36 -23.10
C VAL A 536 9.34 -5.32 -23.84
N LEU A 537 8.02 -5.51 -23.85
CA LEU A 537 7.06 -4.60 -24.46
C LEU A 537 5.93 -4.30 -23.46
N THR A 538 5.77 -3.04 -23.10
CA THR A 538 4.70 -2.54 -22.22
C THR A 538 3.85 -1.53 -23.00
N PHE A 539 2.57 -1.81 -23.19
CA PHE A 539 1.59 -0.83 -23.66
C PHE A 539 0.67 -0.41 -22.51
N LEU A 540 0.56 0.89 -22.29
CA LEU A 540 -0.40 1.50 -21.39
C LEU A 540 -1.41 2.28 -22.22
N PHE A 541 -2.69 1.93 -22.11
CA PHE A 541 -3.76 2.63 -22.78
C PHE A 541 -4.48 3.53 -21.75
N PRO A 542 -4.51 4.87 -21.95
CA PRO A 542 -5.10 5.81 -21.00
C PRO A 542 -6.64 5.82 -21.02
N SER A 543 -7.22 6.48 -20.02
CA SER A 543 -8.62 6.39 -19.59
C SER A 543 -9.70 7.00 -20.49
N ASP A 544 -9.32 7.60 -21.61
CA ASP A 544 -10.19 8.55 -22.33
C ASP A 544 -10.58 8.04 -23.73
N LEU A 545 -10.46 6.73 -23.97
CA LEU A 545 -10.60 6.10 -25.30
C LEU A 545 -11.99 5.50 -25.53
N VAL A 546 -12.96 6.36 -25.89
CA VAL A 546 -14.38 5.97 -26.07
C VAL A 546 -14.76 5.74 -27.54
N SER A 547 -13.87 5.97 -28.52
CA SER A 547 -14.24 5.98 -29.95
C SER A 547 -13.84 4.72 -30.73
N ASP A 548 -14.59 4.34 -31.78
CA ASP A 548 -14.24 3.20 -32.65
C ASP A 548 -12.92 3.38 -33.42
N SER A 549 -12.41 4.62 -33.54
CA SER A 549 -11.04 4.91 -34.01
C SER A 549 -9.98 4.29 -33.11
N ASP A 550 -10.33 4.01 -31.84
CA ASP A 550 -9.38 3.62 -30.80
C ASP A 550 -9.06 2.11 -30.82
N ALA A 551 -9.86 1.31 -31.51
CA ALA A 551 -9.55 -0.11 -31.74
C ALA A 551 -8.37 -0.33 -32.73
N ALA A 552 -7.91 0.71 -33.44
CA ALA A 552 -6.84 0.58 -34.44
C ALA A 552 -5.50 0.12 -33.86
N GLY A 553 -5.14 0.58 -32.66
CA GLY A 553 -3.89 0.17 -32.00
C GLY A 553 -3.93 -1.30 -31.58
N PHE A 554 -5.05 -1.76 -31.01
CA PHE A 554 -5.28 -3.16 -30.66
C PHE A 554 -5.31 -4.07 -31.89
N ARG A 555 -5.97 -3.64 -32.98
CA ARG A 555 -5.91 -4.32 -34.29
C ARG A 555 -4.48 -4.42 -34.83
N GLY A 556 -3.68 -3.36 -34.68
CA GLY A 556 -2.27 -3.35 -35.07
C GLY A 556 -1.45 -4.36 -34.27
N LEU A 557 -1.59 -4.35 -32.94
CA LEU A 557 -0.95 -5.31 -32.05
C LEU A 557 -1.40 -6.75 -32.36
N ALA A 558 -2.70 -6.97 -32.54
CA ALA A 558 -3.29 -8.24 -32.94
C ALA A 558 -2.71 -8.72 -34.28
N GLY A 559 -2.58 -7.83 -35.27
CA GLY A 559 -1.91 -8.14 -36.54
C GLY A 559 -0.44 -8.59 -36.36
N ALA A 560 0.30 -7.94 -35.45
CA ALA A 560 1.68 -8.31 -35.14
C ALA A 560 1.81 -9.66 -34.45
N LEU A 561 0.87 -9.97 -33.55
CA LEU A 561 0.76 -11.25 -32.87
C LEU A 561 0.44 -12.37 -33.87
N ARG A 562 -0.59 -12.19 -34.71
CA ARG A 562 -0.94 -13.12 -35.80
C ARG A 562 0.24 -13.37 -36.73
N GLY A 563 0.97 -12.32 -37.11
CA GLY A 563 2.17 -12.39 -37.95
C GLY A 563 3.40 -13.01 -37.30
N GLY A 564 3.36 -13.32 -36.00
CA GLY A 564 4.47 -13.93 -35.27
C GLY A 564 5.67 -13.00 -35.03
N TRP A 565 5.51 -11.69 -35.20
CA TRP A 565 6.61 -10.71 -35.08
C TRP A 565 7.08 -10.51 -33.64
N LEU A 566 6.29 -10.99 -32.67
CA LEU A 566 6.56 -10.91 -31.23
C LEU A 566 7.00 -12.24 -30.61
N GLU A 567 7.38 -13.26 -31.39
CA GLU A 567 7.75 -14.61 -30.92
C GLU A 567 8.83 -14.64 -29.81
N ASN A 568 9.65 -13.58 -29.75
CA ASN A 568 10.78 -13.46 -28.84
C ASN A 568 10.45 -12.67 -27.57
N LEU A 569 9.24 -12.10 -27.49
CA LEU A 569 8.78 -11.29 -26.38
C LEU A 569 8.80 -12.07 -25.07
N THR A 570 9.44 -11.55 -24.03
CA THR A 570 9.52 -12.21 -22.71
C THR A 570 8.54 -11.64 -21.70
N PHE A 571 8.11 -10.39 -21.91
CA PHE A 571 7.19 -9.67 -21.03
C PHE A 571 6.21 -8.84 -21.88
N LEU A 572 4.92 -9.08 -21.69
CA LEU A 572 3.82 -8.33 -22.30
C LEU A 572 3.01 -7.70 -21.18
N GLU A 573 2.92 -6.38 -21.15
CA GLU A 573 2.00 -5.67 -20.27
C GLU A 573 1.04 -4.83 -21.10
N LEU A 574 -0.25 -5.05 -20.91
CA LEU A 574 -1.35 -4.33 -21.51
C LEU A 574 -2.21 -3.79 -20.36
N ARG A 575 -2.34 -2.48 -20.24
CA ARG A 575 -3.28 -1.87 -19.28
C ARG A 575 -4.36 -1.13 -20.04
N GLY A 576 -5.61 -1.48 -19.79
CA GLY A 576 -6.79 -0.72 -20.16
C GLY A 576 -7.48 -0.20 -18.90
N ASP A 577 -8.25 0.84 -19.09
CA ASP A 577 -9.11 1.45 -18.10
C ASP A 577 -10.55 0.89 -18.21
N GLU A 578 -11.53 1.58 -17.63
CA GLU A 578 -12.94 1.19 -17.70
C GLU A 578 -13.56 1.31 -19.10
N SER A 579 -12.95 2.09 -20.00
CA SER A 579 -13.44 2.27 -21.37
C SER A 579 -13.07 1.13 -22.33
N VAL A 580 -11.99 0.38 -22.06
CA VAL A 580 -11.61 -0.75 -22.93
C VAL A 580 -12.60 -1.91 -22.80
N ARG A 581 -13.47 -2.03 -23.81
CA ARG A 581 -14.46 -3.11 -23.93
C ARG A 581 -13.80 -4.49 -24.00
N LYS A 582 -14.53 -5.52 -23.55
CA LYS A 582 -14.03 -6.91 -23.55
C LYS A 582 -13.65 -7.42 -24.94
N GLU A 583 -14.34 -6.98 -26.00
CA GLU A 583 -14.11 -7.47 -27.37
C GLU A 583 -12.72 -7.09 -27.88
N VAL A 584 -12.19 -5.97 -27.39
CA VAL A 584 -10.84 -5.49 -27.73
C VAL A 584 -9.77 -6.37 -27.07
N TRP A 585 -10.02 -6.80 -25.84
CA TRP A 585 -9.18 -7.79 -25.16
C TRP A 585 -9.25 -9.14 -25.86
N GLU A 586 -10.46 -9.62 -26.16
CA GLU A 586 -10.68 -10.87 -26.89
C GLU A 586 -9.92 -10.86 -28.23
N GLU A 587 -9.98 -9.78 -29.00
CA GLU A 587 -9.26 -9.69 -30.28
C GLU A 587 -7.73 -9.89 -30.14
N VAL A 588 -7.11 -9.26 -29.13
CA VAL A 588 -5.66 -9.41 -28.90
C VAL A 588 -5.31 -10.80 -28.41
N ILE A 589 -6.15 -11.39 -27.56
CA ILE A 589 -5.91 -12.74 -27.04
C ILE A 589 -6.13 -13.80 -28.12
N ASP A 590 -7.17 -13.66 -28.94
CA ASP A 590 -7.43 -14.53 -30.09
C ASP A 590 -6.29 -14.44 -31.11
N ALA A 591 -5.71 -13.25 -31.30
CA ALA A 591 -4.52 -13.10 -32.14
C ALA A 591 -3.29 -13.89 -31.65
N ILE A 592 -3.17 -14.17 -30.35
CA ILE A 592 -2.13 -15.06 -29.81
C ILE A 592 -2.44 -16.51 -30.19
N VAL A 593 -3.70 -16.92 -30.10
CA VAL A 593 -4.17 -18.27 -30.46
C VAL A 593 -3.97 -18.52 -31.96
N GLU A 594 -4.35 -17.56 -32.80
CA GLU A 594 -4.25 -17.58 -34.26
C GLU A 594 -2.80 -17.46 -34.75
N SER A 595 -1.88 -16.99 -33.91
CA SER A 595 -0.47 -16.85 -34.28
C SER A 595 0.13 -18.20 -34.67
N GLU A 596 0.69 -18.29 -35.88
CA GLU A 596 1.39 -19.50 -36.33
C GLU A 596 2.52 -19.88 -35.36
N ARG A 597 3.27 -18.87 -34.89
CA ARG A 597 4.45 -19.05 -34.02
C ARG A 597 4.15 -18.96 -32.52
N GLY A 598 3.02 -18.36 -32.14
CA GLY A 598 2.71 -18.07 -30.74
C GLY A 598 3.71 -17.11 -30.11
N LEU A 599 3.85 -17.17 -28.78
CA LEU A 599 4.82 -16.39 -28.00
C LEU A 599 5.67 -17.35 -27.15
N PRO A 600 6.55 -18.15 -27.76
CA PRO A 600 7.27 -19.23 -27.09
C PRO A 600 8.23 -18.76 -25.99
N LYS A 601 8.64 -17.48 -25.99
CA LYS A 601 9.52 -16.91 -24.96
C LYS A 601 8.79 -16.08 -23.90
N LEU A 602 7.48 -15.89 -24.01
CA LEU A 602 6.72 -15.05 -23.09
C LEU A 602 6.67 -15.70 -21.71
N ARG A 603 7.29 -15.06 -20.72
CA ARG A 603 7.31 -15.51 -19.32
C ARG A 603 6.26 -14.80 -18.47
N ARG A 604 5.93 -13.55 -18.80
CA ARG A 604 5.00 -12.74 -18.02
C ARG A 604 4.01 -12.02 -18.92
N MET A 605 2.73 -12.14 -18.60
CA MET A 605 1.63 -11.47 -19.27
C MET A 605 0.82 -10.69 -18.24
N ASN A 606 0.92 -9.37 -18.24
CA ASN A 606 0.15 -8.50 -17.36
C ASN A 606 -0.96 -7.84 -18.16
N LEU A 607 -2.19 -8.19 -17.86
CA LEU A 607 -3.41 -7.59 -18.38
C LEU A 607 -4.04 -6.84 -17.21
N ASP A 608 -4.23 -5.54 -17.34
CA ASP A 608 -4.85 -4.72 -16.30
C ASP A 608 -6.06 -4.02 -16.91
N GLY A 609 -7.15 -3.92 -16.16
CA GLY A 609 -8.40 -3.31 -16.59
C GLY A 609 -9.64 -4.12 -16.19
N PRO A 610 -10.80 -3.49 -16.00
CA PRO A 610 -12.03 -4.21 -15.67
C PRO A 610 -12.51 -5.09 -16.84
N GLY A 611 -12.34 -4.65 -18.09
CA GLY A 611 -12.77 -5.40 -19.27
C GLY A 611 -12.06 -6.75 -19.45
N ILE A 612 -10.82 -6.90 -18.95
CA ILE A 612 -10.11 -8.18 -19.06
C ILE A 612 -10.70 -9.25 -18.15
N LEU A 613 -11.30 -8.88 -17.02
CA LEU A 613 -11.96 -9.85 -16.13
C LEU A 613 -13.07 -10.59 -16.87
N ASP A 614 -13.80 -9.89 -17.74
CA ASP A 614 -14.86 -10.43 -18.58
C ASP A 614 -14.34 -11.19 -19.82
N ALA A 615 -13.12 -10.92 -20.27
CA ALA A 615 -12.45 -11.64 -21.36
C ALA A 615 -11.73 -12.92 -20.87
N GLY A 616 -12.07 -13.42 -19.67
CA GLY A 616 -11.47 -14.63 -19.09
C GLY A 616 -11.60 -15.86 -19.98
N ALA A 617 -12.67 -15.95 -20.78
CA ALA A 617 -12.88 -16.99 -21.77
C ALA A 617 -11.76 -17.04 -22.83
N ALA A 618 -11.42 -15.90 -23.44
CA ALA A 618 -10.35 -15.83 -24.44
C ALA A 618 -8.99 -16.17 -23.82
N VAL A 619 -8.71 -15.67 -22.61
CA VAL A 619 -7.44 -15.97 -21.91
C VAL A 619 -7.32 -17.46 -21.61
N ALA A 620 -8.40 -18.14 -21.22
CA ALA A 620 -8.41 -19.58 -21.03
C ALA A 620 -8.05 -20.34 -22.33
N VAL A 621 -8.58 -19.92 -23.48
CA VAL A 621 -8.25 -20.50 -24.79
C VAL A 621 -6.77 -20.28 -25.12
N ALA A 622 -6.26 -19.06 -24.96
CA ALA A 622 -4.85 -18.76 -25.21
C ALA A 622 -3.91 -19.60 -24.35
N LEU A 623 -4.23 -19.81 -23.07
CA LEU A 623 -3.46 -20.68 -22.20
C LEU A 623 -3.56 -22.16 -22.60
N GLY A 624 -4.74 -22.63 -22.99
CA GLY A 624 -4.95 -24.02 -23.44
C GLY A 624 -4.40 -24.32 -24.85
N SER A 625 -4.06 -23.31 -25.63
CA SER A 625 -3.67 -23.44 -27.05
C SER A 625 -2.27 -24.03 -27.28
N GLY A 626 -1.41 -24.08 -26.26
CA GLY A 626 0.01 -24.44 -26.40
C GLY A 626 0.89 -23.34 -27.02
N LYS A 627 0.34 -22.14 -27.30
CA LYS A 627 1.08 -21.01 -27.90
C LYS A 627 1.90 -20.20 -26.90
N LEU A 628 1.77 -20.48 -25.60
CA LEU A 628 2.43 -19.76 -24.50
C LEU A 628 3.31 -20.68 -23.61
N PRO A 629 4.16 -21.56 -24.18
CA PRO A 629 4.79 -22.65 -23.41
C PRO A 629 5.72 -22.19 -22.27
N SER A 630 6.31 -21.00 -22.37
CA SER A 630 7.24 -20.46 -21.35
C SER A 630 6.56 -19.56 -20.31
N LEU A 631 5.23 -19.45 -20.33
CA LEU A 631 4.53 -18.51 -19.46
C LEU A 631 4.58 -18.95 -18.00
N GLU A 632 5.12 -18.08 -17.14
CA GLU A 632 5.31 -18.30 -15.71
C GLU A 632 4.29 -17.50 -14.88
N TYR A 633 3.81 -16.37 -15.41
CA TYR A 633 2.97 -15.43 -14.68
C TYR A 633 1.92 -14.75 -15.57
N VAL A 634 0.66 -14.71 -15.09
CA VAL A 634 -0.45 -13.96 -15.68
C VAL A 634 -1.08 -13.05 -14.62
N LYS A 635 -1.34 -11.79 -14.98
CA LYS A 635 -2.19 -10.85 -14.22
C LYS A 635 -3.37 -10.42 -15.13
N PRO A 636 -4.61 -10.26 -14.61
CA PRO A 636 -5.02 -10.60 -13.26
C PRO A 636 -4.90 -12.11 -13.04
N SER A 637 -4.60 -12.52 -11.81
CA SER A 637 -4.54 -13.94 -11.45
C SER A 637 -5.93 -14.57 -11.34
N HIS A 638 -7.01 -13.76 -11.38
CA HIS A 638 -8.40 -14.19 -11.31
C HIS A 638 -9.14 -13.74 -12.57
N LEU A 639 -9.78 -14.67 -13.27
CA LEU A 639 -10.54 -14.42 -14.50
C LEU A 639 -11.98 -14.87 -14.31
N LEU A 640 -12.94 -14.10 -14.83
CA LEU A 640 -14.35 -14.45 -14.79
C LEU A 640 -14.74 -15.27 -16.02
N LEU A 641 -15.56 -16.29 -15.81
CA LEU A 641 -16.08 -17.16 -16.85
C LEU A 641 -17.61 -17.13 -16.85
N ASP A 642 -18.19 -16.88 -18.02
CA ASP A 642 -19.58 -17.21 -18.34
C ASP A 642 -19.68 -18.66 -18.87
N ASP A 643 -20.88 -19.07 -19.32
CA ASP A 643 -21.09 -20.44 -19.81
C ASP A 643 -20.18 -20.80 -20.99
N GLU A 644 -19.95 -19.87 -21.91
CA GLU A 644 -19.05 -20.07 -23.04
C GLU A 644 -17.59 -20.11 -22.59
N GLY A 645 -17.21 -19.27 -21.63
CA GLY A 645 -15.90 -19.30 -20.99
C GLY A 645 -15.59 -20.61 -20.29
N VAL A 646 -16.57 -21.21 -19.59
CA VAL A 646 -16.40 -22.54 -18.97
C VAL A 646 -16.22 -23.62 -20.02
N LYS A 647 -16.96 -23.56 -21.13
CA LYS A 647 -16.82 -24.51 -22.24
C LYS A 647 -15.44 -24.42 -22.88
N ARG A 648 -14.98 -23.19 -23.19
CA ARG A 648 -13.65 -22.92 -23.76
C ARG A 648 -12.51 -23.32 -22.83
N LEU A 649 -12.65 -23.05 -21.53
CA LEU A 649 -11.71 -23.56 -20.53
C LEU A 649 -11.66 -25.09 -20.56
N GLY A 650 -12.82 -25.75 -20.64
CA GLY A 650 -12.91 -27.20 -20.79
C GLY A 650 -12.14 -27.71 -22.02
N GLU A 651 -12.27 -27.07 -23.17
CA GLU A 651 -11.53 -27.44 -24.38
C GLU A 651 -10.01 -27.32 -24.18
N GLY A 652 -9.53 -26.26 -23.54
CA GLY A 652 -8.12 -26.13 -23.18
C GLY A 652 -7.63 -27.22 -22.24
N VAL A 653 -8.44 -27.59 -21.23
CA VAL A 653 -8.11 -28.65 -20.25
C VAL A 653 -8.07 -30.02 -20.92
N ARG A 654 -8.98 -30.27 -21.86
CA ARG A 654 -8.98 -31.48 -22.69
C ARG A 654 -7.72 -31.55 -23.58
N GLY A 655 -7.31 -30.42 -24.13
CA GLY A 655 -6.13 -30.32 -25.00
C GLY A 655 -4.79 -30.42 -24.27
N GLY A 656 -4.74 -30.11 -22.97
CA GLY A 656 -3.52 -30.21 -22.17
C GLY A 656 -2.41 -29.22 -22.54
N GLY A 657 -2.72 -28.16 -23.31
CA GLY A 657 -1.74 -27.18 -23.81
C GLY A 657 -1.32 -26.11 -22.79
N PHE A 658 -1.72 -26.24 -21.52
CA PHE A 658 -1.42 -25.26 -20.49
C PHE A 658 0.08 -25.18 -20.18
N PRO A 659 0.64 -23.99 -19.94
CA PRO A 659 2.07 -23.83 -19.64
C PRO A 659 2.43 -24.48 -18.30
N SER A 660 3.38 -25.41 -18.29
CA SER A 660 3.79 -26.13 -17.08
C SER A 660 4.53 -25.25 -16.05
N GLY A 661 5.14 -24.15 -16.51
CA GLY A 661 5.81 -23.15 -15.67
C GLY A 661 4.89 -22.14 -15.01
N LEU A 662 3.59 -22.10 -15.38
CA LEU A 662 2.66 -21.10 -14.87
C LEU A 662 2.37 -21.36 -13.38
N LEU A 663 2.73 -20.38 -12.53
CA LEU A 663 2.75 -20.57 -11.07
C LEU A 663 1.37 -20.76 -10.45
N SER A 664 0.41 -19.92 -10.86
CA SER A 664 -0.97 -19.97 -10.37
C SER A 664 -1.89 -19.14 -11.26
N ILE A 665 -3.04 -19.69 -11.60
CA ILE A 665 -4.18 -18.95 -12.17
C ILE A 665 -5.48 -19.45 -11.55
N ASP A 666 -6.39 -18.52 -11.26
CA ASP A 666 -7.70 -18.73 -10.66
C ASP A 666 -8.79 -18.39 -11.69
N PHE A 667 -9.71 -19.31 -11.89
CA PHE A 667 -10.89 -19.11 -12.73
C PHE A 667 -12.12 -19.10 -11.82
N ARG A 668 -12.93 -18.06 -11.97
CA ARG A 668 -14.15 -17.85 -11.19
C ARG A 668 -15.35 -17.75 -12.11
N LEU A 669 -16.48 -18.26 -11.67
CA LEU A 669 -17.72 -18.12 -12.42
C LEU A 669 -18.32 -16.73 -12.22
N ARG A 670 -18.87 -16.17 -13.30
CA ARG A 670 -19.60 -14.90 -13.25
C ARG A 670 -20.94 -15.12 -12.53
N CYS A 671 -21.06 -14.55 -11.33
CA CYS A 671 -22.30 -14.61 -10.56
C CYS A 671 -23.10 -13.32 -10.78
N SER A 672 -23.99 -13.30 -11.77
CA SER A 672 -24.91 -12.19 -11.98
C SER A 672 -26.10 -12.33 -11.00
N SER A 673 -26.42 -11.27 -10.27
CA SER A 673 -27.59 -11.26 -9.37
C SER A 673 -28.88 -11.55 -10.16
N GLY A 674 -29.58 -12.63 -9.81
CA GLY A 674 -30.87 -12.98 -10.41
C GLY A 674 -30.82 -13.79 -11.71
N GLN A 675 -29.63 -14.11 -12.24
CA GLN A 675 -29.51 -15.09 -13.33
C GLN A 675 -29.23 -16.49 -12.78
N MET A 676 -29.77 -17.48 -13.48
CA MET A 676 -29.40 -18.88 -13.40
C MET A 676 -27.86 -19.04 -13.40
N GLY A 677 -27.28 -19.66 -12.36
CA GLY A 677 -25.83 -19.79 -12.21
C GLY A 677 -25.13 -20.47 -13.39
N VAL A 678 -23.89 -20.07 -13.69
CA VAL A 678 -23.09 -20.60 -14.81
C VAL A 678 -22.93 -22.12 -14.68
N SER A 679 -23.14 -22.87 -15.76
CA SER A 679 -23.03 -24.33 -15.76
C SER A 679 -21.56 -24.77 -15.73
N ALA A 680 -21.13 -25.43 -14.65
CA ALA A 680 -19.80 -26.02 -14.54
C ALA A 680 -19.68 -27.39 -15.25
N GLY A 681 -20.79 -27.94 -15.73
CA GLY A 681 -20.86 -29.26 -16.38
C GLY A 681 -19.88 -29.46 -17.53
N PRO A 682 -19.74 -28.53 -18.50
CA PRO A 682 -18.78 -28.66 -19.59
C PRO A 682 -17.33 -28.82 -19.13
N LEU A 683 -16.91 -28.10 -18.08
CA LEU A 683 -15.56 -28.19 -17.53
C LEU A 683 -15.35 -29.53 -16.80
N LEU A 684 -16.32 -29.96 -15.99
CA LEU A 684 -16.26 -31.25 -15.29
C LEU A 684 -16.19 -32.43 -16.27
N LYS A 685 -16.96 -32.37 -17.37
CA LYS A 685 -16.90 -33.35 -18.45
C LYS A 685 -15.55 -33.33 -19.16
N ALA A 686 -15.02 -32.15 -19.47
CA ALA A 686 -13.69 -32.03 -20.07
C ALA A 686 -12.57 -32.55 -19.15
N LEU A 687 -12.69 -32.38 -17.83
CA LEU A 687 -11.78 -32.97 -16.85
C LEU A 687 -11.82 -34.50 -16.84
N ALA A 688 -13.01 -35.07 -17.01
CA ALA A 688 -13.18 -36.52 -17.14
C ALA A 688 -12.51 -37.07 -18.41
N GLU A 689 -12.60 -36.32 -19.51
CA GLU A 689 -12.04 -36.68 -20.83
C GLU A 689 -10.53 -36.38 -20.94
N SER A 690 -10.00 -35.43 -20.16
CA SER A 690 -8.59 -35.03 -20.22
C SER A 690 -7.69 -36.13 -19.67
N GLU A 691 -6.67 -36.54 -20.42
CA GLU A 691 -5.67 -37.50 -19.93
C GLU A 691 -4.84 -36.93 -18.78
N ALA A 692 -4.43 -35.65 -18.90
CA ALA A 692 -3.61 -34.96 -17.90
C ALA A 692 -4.42 -34.53 -16.66
N GLY A 693 -5.73 -34.33 -16.82
CA GLY A 693 -6.58 -33.75 -15.78
C GLY A 693 -6.38 -32.24 -15.65
N LEU A 694 -6.56 -31.72 -14.44
CA LEU A 694 -6.44 -30.30 -14.17
C LEU A 694 -4.96 -29.85 -14.29
N PRO A 695 -4.64 -28.79 -15.06
CA PRO A 695 -3.29 -28.27 -15.19
C PRO A 695 -2.65 -27.91 -13.84
N SER A 696 -1.34 -28.11 -13.70
CA SER A 696 -0.61 -27.84 -12.45
C SER A 696 -0.63 -26.38 -12.01
N CYS A 697 -0.88 -25.46 -12.94
CA CYS A 697 -1.05 -24.03 -12.69
C CYS A 697 -2.39 -23.67 -12.03
N MET A 698 -3.40 -24.55 -12.07
CA MET A 698 -4.71 -24.33 -11.45
C MET A 698 -4.74 -24.92 -10.05
N ARG A 699 -4.05 -24.25 -9.11
CA ARG A 699 -4.03 -24.64 -7.70
C ARG A 699 -5.32 -24.23 -6.97
N VAL A 700 -6.07 -23.30 -7.54
CA VAL A 700 -7.35 -22.80 -7.02
C VAL A 700 -8.38 -22.94 -8.13
N LEU A 701 -9.49 -23.59 -7.82
CA LEU A 701 -10.66 -23.68 -8.71
C LEU A 701 -11.88 -23.22 -7.93
N SER A 702 -12.47 -22.10 -8.34
CA SER A 702 -13.70 -21.57 -7.73
C SER A 702 -14.86 -21.69 -8.71
N LEU A 703 -15.74 -22.65 -8.43
CA LEU A 703 -17.02 -22.82 -9.13
C LEU A 703 -18.16 -22.15 -8.37
N LYS A 704 -17.85 -21.24 -7.44
CA LYS A 704 -18.81 -20.57 -6.57
C LYS A 704 -19.96 -19.95 -7.37
N GLY A 705 -21.20 -20.21 -6.95
CA GLY A 705 -22.39 -19.72 -7.64
C GLY A 705 -22.77 -20.48 -8.92
N GLY A 706 -21.98 -21.48 -9.33
CA GLY A 706 -22.22 -22.26 -10.53
C GLY A 706 -23.06 -23.51 -10.30
N ARG A 707 -23.64 -24.07 -11.36
CA ARG A 707 -24.42 -25.31 -11.27
C ARG A 707 -23.58 -26.52 -11.63
N LEU A 708 -23.64 -27.54 -10.78
CA LEU A 708 -22.99 -28.82 -11.04
C LEU A 708 -23.99 -29.77 -11.72
N GLY A 709 -23.65 -30.24 -12.93
CA GLY A 709 -24.45 -31.25 -13.62
C GLY A 709 -24.19 -32.65 -13.06
N GLU A 710 -25.25 -33.39 -12.74
CA GLU A 710 -25.18 -34.76 -12.25
C GLU A 710 -24.37 -35.68 -13.18
N GLU A 711 -24.70 -35.68 -14.48
CA GLU A 711 -24.04 -36.52 -15.49
C GLU A 711 -22.53 -36.21 -15.60
N ALA A 712 -22.15 -34.94 -15.40
CA ALA A 712 -20.76 -34.52 -15.45
C ALA A 712 -19.97 -35.03 -14.24
N LEU A 713 -20.57 -35.05 -13.04
CA LEU A 713 -19.97 -35.65 -11.85
C LEU A 713 -19.85 -37.17 -11.97
N ILE A 714 -20.85 -37.84 -12.55
CA ILE A 714 -20.81 -39.29 -12.82
C ILE A 714 -19.67 -39.60 -13.79
N SER A 715 -19.61 -38.90 -14.92
CA SER A 715 -18.54 -39.07 -15.93
C SER A 715 -17.16 -38.86 -15.31
N LEU A 716 -17.03 -37.84 -14.45
CA LEU A 716 -15.79 -37.57 -13.75
C LEU A 716 -15.43 -38.67 -12.74
N ALA A 717 -16.39 -39.20 -11.97
CA ALA A 717 -16.14 -40.30 -11.06
C ALA A 717 -15.70 -41.58 -11.81
N GLU A 718 -16.34 -41.89 -12.94
CA GLU A 718 -16.03 -43.05 -13.78
C GLU A 718 -14.65 -42.95 -14.45
N SER A 719 -14.16 -41.73 -14.69
CA SER A 719 -12.80 -41.53 -15.24
C SER A 719 -11.67 -41.89 -14.26
N GLY A 720 -11.97 -42.12 -12.97
CA GLY A 720 -10.97 -42.53 -11.99
C GLY A 720 -10.75 -44.04 -12.01
N GLY A 721 -9.49 -44.47 -12.22
CA GLY A 721 -9.11 -45.87 -12.38
C GLY A 721 -8.17 -46.14 -13.56
N GLY A 722 -7.96 -45.14 -14.42
CA GLY A 722 -6.94 -45.19 -15.47
C GLY A 722 -5.50 -45.09 -14.94
N VAL A 723 -4.54 -45.42 -15.82
CA VAL A 723 -3.09 -45.27 -15.55
C VAL A 723 -2.68 -43.79 -15.41
N SER A 724 -3.50 -42.87 -15.95
CA SER A 724 -3.33 -41.44 -15.77
C SER A 724 -3.68 -41.06 -14.33
N GLY A 725 -2.74 -40.40 -13.64
CA GLY A 725 -2.89 -40.03 -12.23
C GLY A 725 -4.14 -39.18 -11.95
N SER A 726 -4.40 -38.92 -10.66
CA SER A 726 -5.55 -38.14 -10.20
C SER A 726 -5.73 -36.82 -10.97
N LYS A 727 -6.96 -36.58 -11.47
CA LYS A 727 -7.31 -35.37 -12.21
C LYS A 727 -7.20 -34.09 -11.37
N PHE A 728 -7.05 -34.21 -10.05
CA PHE A 728 -6.94 -33.10 -9.09
C PHE A 728 -5.63 -33.10 -8.30
N SER A 729 -4.59 -33.76 -8.82
CA SER A 729 -3.30 -33.96 -8.12
C SER A 729 -2.60 -32.66 -7.66
N HIS A 730 -2.88 -31.53 -8.31
CA HIS A 730 -2.29 -30.22 -8.00
C HIS A 730 -3.22 -29.25 -7.28
N LEU A 731 -4.51 -29.58 -7.14
CA LEU A 731 -5.51 -28.68 -6.60
C LEU A 731 -5.32 -28.49 -5.08
N GLU A 732 -5.23 -27.24 -4.63
CA GLU A 732 -5.07 -26.88 -3.20
C GLU A 732 -6.33 -26.29 -2.59
N LEU A 733 -7.13 -25.58 -3.39
CA LEU A 733 -8.41 -25.00 -2.99
C LEU A 733 -9.49 -25.32 -4.03
N LEU A 734 -10.60 -25.88 -3.57
CA LEU A 734 -11.82 -26.05 -4.34
C LEU A 734 -12.96 -25.31 -3.65
N ASP A 735 -13.53 -24.30 -4.31
CA ASP A 735 -14.68 -23.55 -3.82
C ASP A 735 -15.92 -23.91 -4.62
N LEU A 736 -16.84 -24.61 -3.97
CA LEU A 736 -18.16 -25.02 -4.47
C LEU A 736 -19.27 -24.37 -3.63
N SER A 737 -19.01 -23.21 -3.03
CA SER A 737 -20.03 -22.51 -2.27
C SER A 737 -21.13 -21.97 -3.19
N LYS A 738 -22.40 -21.94 -2.73
CA LYS A 738 -23.54 -21.48 -3.54
C LYS A 738 -23.71 -22.23 -4.87
N CYS A 739 -23.41 -23.52 -4.91
CA CYS A 739 -23.49 -24.33 -6.13
C CYS A 739 -24.76 -25.19 -6.23
N GLU A 740 -25.77 -24.89 -5.40
CA GLU A 740 -27.01 -25.65 -5.28
C GLU A 740 -26.78 -27.15 -4.97
N ILE A 741 -25.69 -27.47 -4.27
CA ILE A 741 -25.34 -28.87 -3.94
C ILE A 741 -26.31 -29.37 -2.87
N ASP A 742 -27.08 -30.39 -3.22
CA ASP A 742 -27.93 -31.17 -2.32
C ASP A 742 -27.25 -32.50 -1.93
N ASP A 743 -27.89 -33.30 -1.08
CA ASP A 743 -27.33 -34.58 -0.62
C ASP A 743 -27.05 -35.57 -1.78
N PRO A 744 -27.94 -35.74 -2.79
CA PRO A 744 -27.63 -36.53 -3.99
C PRO A 744 -26.38 -36.07 -4.75
N LEU A 745 -26.21 -34.76 -4.98
CA LEU A 745 -25.02 -34.23 -5.65
C LEU A 745 -23.77 -34.36 -4.78
N LEU A 746 -23.88 -34.13 -3.48
CA LEU A 746 -22.78 -34.30 -2.54
C LEU A 746 -22.28 -35.75 -2.50
N ARG A 747 -23.19 -36.74 -2.55
CA ARG A 747 -22.83 -38.16 -2.67
C ARG A 747 -22.00 -38.44 -3.93
N LYS A 748 -22.41 -37.89 -5.08
CA LYS A 748 -21.67 -38.03 -6.35
C LYS A 748 -20.30 -37.35 -6.25
N LEU A 749 -20.22 -36.19 -5.62
CA LEU A 749 -18.95 -35.52 -5.34
C LEU A 749 -18.04 -36.38 -4.45
N GLY A 750 -18.61 -37.09 -3.47
CA GLY A 750 -17.89 -38.10 -2.68
C GLY A 750 -17.30 -39.22 -3.55
N ALA A 751 -18.05 -39.70 -4.54
CA ALA A 751 -17.58 -40.70 -5.50
C ALA A 751 -16.44 -40.17 -6.39
N VAL A 752 -16.53 -38.91 -6.84
CA VAL A 752 -15.45 -38.22 -7.58
C VAL A 752 -14.17 -38.20 -6.75
N PHE A 753 -14.25 -37.75 -5.49
CA PHE A 753 -13.08 -37.74 -4.61
C PHE A 753 -12.55 -39.15 -4.34
N ARG A 754 -13.42 -40.14 -4.14
CA ARG A 754 -12.98 -41.54 -3.97
C ARG A 754 -12.18 -42.02 -5.19
N ALA A 755 -12.61 -41.65 -6.39
CA ALA A 755 -11.98 -42.05 -7.65
C ALA A 755 -10.67 -41.27 -7.93
N HIS A 756 -10.57 -40.02 -7.45
CA HIS A 756 -9.43 -39.12 -7.70
C HIS A 756 -8.76 -38.66 -6.40
N ILE A 757 -7.55 -39.16 -6.12
CA ILE A 757 -6.80 -38.81 -4.91
C ILE A 757 -6.38 -37.32 -4.95
N CYS A 758 -6.97 -36.50 -4.08
CA CYS A 758 -6.71 -35.06 -3.99
C CYS A 758 -5.63 -34.77 -2.94
N SER A 759 -4.44 -35.32 -3.15
CA SER A 759 -3.37 -35.29 -2.14
C SER A 759 -2.90 -33.89 -1.74
N LYS A 760 -3.13 -32.85 -2.54
CA LYS A 760 -2.74 -31.46 -2.23
C LYS A 760 -3.89 -30.57 -1.77
N LEU A 761 -5.14 -31.06 -1.77
CA LEU A 761 -6.30 -30.25 -1.42
C LEU A 761 -6.24 -29.91 0.07
N LYS A 762 -6.10 -28.62 0.38
CA LYS A 762 -6.03 -28.06 1.74
C LYS A 762 -7.35 -27.44 2.16
N ARG A 763 -8.09 -26.86 1.21
CA ARG A 763 -9.36 -26.18 1.47
C ARG A 763 -10.46 -26.65 0.52
N LEU A 764 -11.60 -27.02 1.10
CA LEU A 764 -12.83 -27.34 0.40
C LEU A 764 -13.95 -26.45 0.95
N ASP A 765 -14.54 -25.62 0.10
CA ASP A 765 -15.65 -24.76 0.47
C ASP A 765 -16.96 -25.32 -0.09
N LEU A 766 -17.87 -25.70 0.80
CA LEU A 766 -19.21 -26.21 0.52
C LEU A 766 -20.27 -25.31 1.19
N GLY A 767 -19.92 -24.09 1.57
CA GLY A 767 -20.84 -23.16 2.23
C GLY A 767 -22.01 -22.74 1.33
N CYS A 768 -23.12 -22.34 1.94
CA CYS A 768 -24.30 -21.83 1.23
C CYS A 768 -24.86 -22.79 0.17
N ASN A 769 -24.91 -24.09 0.47
CA ASN A 769 -25.55 -25.12 -0.35
C ASN A 769 -26.80 -25.68 0.36
N ARG A 770 -27.34 -26.82 -0.06
CA ARG A 770 -28.51 -27.49 0.55
C ARG A 770 -28.12 -28.81 1.21
N ILE A 771 -26.99 -28.82 1.92
CA ILE A 771 -26.38 -30.02 2.49
C ILE A 771 -26.96 -30.30 3.89
N THR A 772 -27.50 -31.49 4.10
CA THR A 772 -27.96 -31.97 5.42
C THR A 772 -26.85 -32.70 6.18
N VAL A 773 -27.09 -32.99 7.46
CA VAL A 773 -26.19 -33.81 8.29
C VAL A 773 -26.08 -35.23 7.70
N GLU A 774 -27.19 -35.79 7.23
CA GLU A 774 -27.26 -37.11 6.59
C GLU A 774 -26.46 -37.14 5.30
N GLY A 775 -26.62 -36.12 4.45
CA GLY A 775 -25.83 -35.97 3.22
C GLY A 775 -24.34 -35.91 3.49
N LEU A 776 -23.94 -35.12 4.50
CA LEU A 776 -22.53 -35.01 4.90
C LEU A 776 -21.99 -36.32 5.49
N SER A 777 -22.78 -37.05 6.28
CA SER A 777 -22.40 -38.38 6.76
C SER A 777 -22.11 -39.31 5.59
N VAL A 778 -23.02 -39.40 4.62
CA VAL A 778 -22.84 -40.25 3.43
C VAL A 778 -21.62 -39.83 2.61
N PHE A 779 -21.36 -38.53 2.50
CA PHE A 779 -20.16 -38.00 1.87
C PHE A 779 -18.89 -38.54 2.54
N PHE A 780 -18.77 -38.40 3.87
CA PHE A 780 -17.63 -38.93 4.61
C PHE A 780 -17.53 -40.46 4.56
N ASP A 781 -18.65 -41.17 4.56
CA ASP A 781 -18.67 -42.63 4.45
C ASP A 781 -18.15 -43.10 3.08
N THR A 782 -18.29 -42.27 2.05
CA THR A 782 -17.79 -42.54 0.69
C THR A 782 -16.28 -42.32 0.55
N LEU A 783 -15.67 -41.47 1.39
CA LEU A 783 -14.24 -41.15 1.31
C LEU A 783 -13.35 -42.30 1.79
N THR A 784 -12.13 -42.38 1.24
CA THR A 784 -11.07 -43.26 1.75
C THR A 784 -10.03 -42.45 2.54
N PRO A 785 -9.24 -43.08 3.43
CA PRO A 785 -8.15 -42.41 4.15
C PRO A 785 -7.12 -41.70 3.27
N ALA A 786 -6.96 -42.12 2.01
CA ALA A 786 -6.03 -41.50 1.08
C ALA A 786 -6.60 -40.24 0.40
N THR A 787 -7.94 -40.13 0.31
CA THR A 787 -8.61 -39.21 -0.60
C THR A 787 -8.37 -37.74 -0.28
N LEU A 788 -8.58 -37.31 0.97
CA LEU A 788 -8.47 -35.91 1.43
C LEU A 788 -7.42 -35.74 2.54
N ARG A 789 -6.31 -36.47 2.45
CA ARG A 789 -5.28 -36.55 3.51
C ARG A 789 -4.76 -35.20 3.99
N ASN A 790 -4.68 -34.20 3.10
CA ASN A 790 -4.13 -32.89 3.40
C ASN A 790 -5.18 -31.80 3.66
N LEU A 791 -6.47 -32.16 3.70
CA LEU A 791 -7.53 -31.19 3.96
C LEU A 791 -7.40 -30.65 5.38
N SER A 792 -7.23 -29.34 5.50
CA SER A 792 -7.11 -28.62 6.77
C SER A 792 -8.23 -27.61 6.98
N HIS A 793 -9.01 -27.29 5.94
CA HIS A 793 -10.14 -26.36 6.00
C HIS A 793 -11.32 -26.97 5.24
N LEU A 794 -12.46 -27.08 5.92
CA LEU A 794 -13.73 -27.51 5.35
C LEU A 794 -14.80 -26.50 5.76
N HIS A 795 -15.32 -25.74 4.80
CA HIS A 795 -16.35 -24.73 5.07
C HIS A 795 -17.73 -25.28 4.73
N LEU A 796 -18.64 -25.26 5.71
CA LEU A 796 -20.01 -25.77 5.58
C LEU A 796 -21.06 -24.75 6.04
N LYS A 797 -20.69 -23.48 6.24
CA LYS A 797 -21.58 -22.48 6.82
C LYS A 797 -22.64 -21.98 5.84
N GLY A 798 -23.77 -21.55 6.40
CA GLY A 798 -24.83 -20.85 5.67
C GLY A 798 -25.67 -21.74 4.77
N GLN A 799 -25.79 -23.05 5.05
CA GLN A 799 -26.64 -23.95 4.26
C GLN A 799 -28.08 -23.43 4.17
N GLU A 800 -28.61 -23.38 2.95
CA GLU A 800 -30.00 -23.07 2.63
C GLU A 800 -30.93 -24.12 3.27
N GLY A 801 -32.07 -23.66 3.80
CA GLY A 801 -33.04 -24.52 4.49
C GLY A 801 -32.86 -24.58 6.02
N LEU A 802 -31.74 -24.09 6.56
CA LEU A 802 -31.55 -23.91 8.01
C LEU A 802 -32.12 -22.56 8.46
N VAL A 803 -33.46 -22.45 8.50
CA VAL A 803 -34.18 -21.17 8.67
C VAL A 803 -34.04 -20.55 10.08
N PHE A 804 -33.69 -21.33 11.10
CA PHE A 804 -33.64 -20.88 12.50
C PHE A 804 -32.25 -21.05 13.11
N GLU A 805 -31.85 -20.10 13.97
CA GLU A 805 -30.56 -20.16 14.69
C GLU A 805 -30.37 -21.48 15.47
N ILE A 806 -31.44 -22.02 16.02
CA ILE A 806 -31.44 -23.30 16.74
C ILE A 806 -31.00 -24.44 15.81
N ASN A 807 -31.52 -24.46 14.58
CA ASN A 807 -31.16 -25.47 13.58
C ASN A 807 -29.71 -25.30 13.12
N ARG A 808 -29.21 -24.05 13.05
CA ARG A 808 -27.81 -23.76 12.72
C ARG A 808 -26.85 -24.27 13.80
N LYS A 809 -27.14 -24.01 15.08
CA LYS A 809 -26.32 -24.51 16.19
C LYS A 809 -26.31 -26.03 16.28
N GLN A 810 -27.47 -26.66 16.08
CA GLN A 810 -27.58 -28.12 16.03
C GLN A 810 -26.77 -28.70 14.87
N PHE A 811 -26.93 -28.15 13.66
CA PHE A 811 -26.14 -28.54 12.50
C PHE A 811 -24.63 -28.39 12.74
N GLU A 812 -24.17 -27.27 13.29
CA GLU A 812 -22.75 -27.05 13.63
C GLU A 812 -22.25 -28.09 14.65
N SER A 813 -23.06 -28.47 15.63
CA SER A 813 -22.75 -29.55 16.59
C SER A 813 -22.62 -30.91 15.90
N ASP A 814 -23.62 -31.30 15.09
CA ASP A 814 -23.64 -32.61 14.43
C ASP A 814 -22.51 -32.74 13.40
N VAL A 815 -22.19 -31.65 12.69
CA VAL A 815 -21.06 -31.58 11.76
C VAL A 815 -19.73 -31.77 12.50
N LYS A 816 -19.59 -31.22 13.71
CA LYS A 816 -18.40 -31.41 14.57
C LYS A 816 -18.21 -32.88 14.94
N ASP A 817 -19.29 -33.56 15.30
CA ASP A 817 -19.26 -34.99 15.64
C ASP A 817 -18.92 -35.85 14.42
N LEU A 818 -19.51 -35.55 13.25
CA LEU A 818 -19.20 -36.23 11.99
C LEU A 818 -17.74 -36.03 11.56
N VAL A 819 -17.20 -34.83 11.70
CA VAL A 819 -15.77 -34.57 11.44
C VAL A 819 -14.88 -35.32 12.43
N GLY A 820 -15.27 -35.38 13.70
CA GLY A 820 -14.59 -36.20 14.71
C GLY A 820 -14.53 -37.68 14.33
N ARG A 821 -15.65 -38.24 13.88
CA ARG A 821 -15.74 -39.63 13.38
C ARG A 821 -14.88 -39.84 12.13
N ALA A 822 -15.00 -38.98 11.12
CA ALA A 822 -14.19 -39.09 9.90
C ALA A 822 -12.69 -38.99 10.19
N LYS A 823 -12.30 -38.22 11.20
CA LYS A 823 -10.91 -38.10 11.65
C LYS A 823 -10.41 -39.36 12.36
N SER A 824 -11.22 -39.97 13.23
CA SER A 824 -10.85 -41.23 13.91
C SER A 824 -10.73 -42.40 12.93
N GLU A 825 -11.49 -42.38 11.83
CA GLU A 825 -11.37 -43.31 10.71
C GLU A 825 -10.19 -43.01 9.76
N GLY A 826 -9.42 -41.93 10.02
CA GLY A 826 -8.27 -41.53 9.21
C GLY A 826 -8.62 -40.89 7.86
N LYS A 827 -9.89 -40.56 7.62
CA LYS A 827 -10.37 -39.93 6.37
C LYS A 827 -9.99 -38.45 6.26
N LEU A 828 -9.95 -37.75 7.40
CA LEU A 828 -9.63 -36.31 7.50
C LEU A 828 -8.55 -36.03 8.57
N PRO A 829 -7.34 -36.60 8.45
CA PRO A 829 -6.38 -36.61 9.55
C PRO A 829 -5.84 -35.22 9.93
N ARG A 830 -5.83 -34.27 8.98
CA ARG A 830 -5.32 -32.90 9.18
C ARG A 830 -6.40 -31.85 9.45
N LEU A 831 -7.68 -32.22 9.38
CA LEU A 831 -8.77 -31.28 9.66
C LEU A 831 -8.86 -31.12 11.20
N PRO A 832 -8.63 -29.92 11.75
CA PRO A 832 -8.84 -29.69 13.16
C PRO A 832 -10.35 -29.65 13.44
N VAL A 833 -10.77 -30.27 14.55
CA VAL A 833 -12.18 -30.33 14.95
C VAL A 833 -12.72 -28.92 15.27
N GLU A 834 -11.82 -28.00 15.63
CA GLU A 834 -12.13 -26.62 16.01
C GLU A 834 -12.19 -25.64 14.83
N HIS A 835 -11.56 -25.94 13.67
CA HIS A 835 -11.65 -25.05 12.49
C HIS A 835 -12.78 -25.43 11.53
N ILE A 836 -13.89 -25.92 12.07
CA ILE A 836 -15.20 -25.73 11.42
C ILE A 836 -15.60 -24.26 11.73
N GLN A 837 -14.74 -23.33 11.31
CA GLN A 837 -14.62 -21.98 11.88
C GLN A 837 -15.55 -20.98 11.20
N ASP A 838 -16.09 -20.06 12.01
CA ASP A 838 -16.62 -18.76 11.58
C ASP A 838 -15.47 -17.93 11.02
N ASN A 839 -15.47 -17.71 9.71
CA ASN A 839 -14.56 -16.79 9.05
C ASN A 839 -15.26 -15.44 8.77
N SER A 840 -15.94 -14.88 9.77
CA SER A 840 -16.38 -13.47 9.70
C SER A 840 -15.19 -12.50 9.66
N ASN A 841 -14.02 -12.89 10.15
CA ASN A 841 -12.83 -12.01 10.19
C ASN A 841 -11.93 -12.02 8.93
N SER A 842 -12.34 -12.62 7.80
CA SER A 842 -11.58 -12.51 6.55
C SER A 842 -12.43 -12.09 5.36
N ARG A 843 -12.52 -10.76 5.16
CA ARG A 843 -12.84 -10.02 3.92
C ARG A 843 -14.03 -10.51 3.09
N GLY A 844 -15.10 -9.73 3.13
CA GLY A 844 -16.11 -9.68 2.07
C GLY A 844 -17.04 -8.48 2.25
N ASN A 845 -16.71 -7.34 1.61
CA ASN A 845 -17.69 -6.30 1.29
C ASN A 845 -18.86 -6.96 0.54
N VAL A 846 -20.04 -6.99 1.16
CA VAL A 846 -21.31 -7.17 0.46
C VAL A 846 -22.22 -6.04 0.95
N HIS A 847 -22.37 -5.02 0.12
CA HIS A 847 -23.42 -4.02 0.29
C HIS A 847 -24.77 -4.74 0.22
N ALA A 848 -25.50 -4.78 1.34
CA ALA A 848 -26.93 -5.03 1.35
C ALA A 848 -27.64 -3.72 0.99
N VAL A 849 -28.25 -3.65 -0.20
CA VAL A 849 -29.23 -2.62 -0.54
C VAL A 849 -30.59 -3.11 -0.06
N ALA A 850 -31.11 -2.47 0.98
CA ALA A 850 -32.51 -2.60 1.37
C ALA A 850 -33.32 -1.51 0.63
N THR A 851 -34.28 -1.99 -0.18
CA THR A 851 -35.36 -1.25 -0.87
C THR A 851 -34.98 -0.15 -1.85
#